data_AF-A0A495KHP2-F1
#
_entry.id   AF-A0A495KHP2-F1
#
_cell.length_a   1.000
_cell.length_b   1.000
_cell.length_c   1.000
_cell.angle_alpha   90.00
_cell.angle_beta   90.00
_cell.angle_gamma   90.00
#
_symmetry.space_group_name_H-M   'P 1'
#
loop_
_entity.id
_entity.type
_entity.pdbx_description
1 polymer ?
#
loop_
_entity_poly.entity_id
_entity_poly.type
_entity_poly.pdbx_seq_one_letter_code
_entity_poly.pdbx_strand_id
1 'polypeptide(L)'
;MKKILIMKIKHQNQLVLLFDAIDTIEAEPMLVQHDSDIKTMMPFLFDTQVEDISFAERRFEEGKGYLFTNGTGTGKTFVGLGIAKRFYTQNKREILIVVPTQKKCSDWVEEARHFNLQIYQLNGIEDKGYEISVTTYANFYQNEAILNRDFDLVIYDESHYLNQNEQGNYTSYYLQHQEVVKVPSVVKPKVKKYEFLYSIDDRDREVFDENLYRQIVTEIVSKTKVVFLSATPFAYHKSIKYADGCLFDIYETIEEPEYNGEYNAPTGWSKFMVENFGYRMRYNKCTIPESGVDLNLMERNFFENWKEKGVMSTRQINLEFDYSREFIALDSVIGQKIEEGFELFYDEGFCKKYPILSDRIHKKHNHLYITQLLECIKAREICRRIKQHLDLGRKVVVFHNYNNSLPSHPFQFEIDEFLDKDEYSNEDLEIEINNFQKEYSFFWNLELNYLINVRETLRLFFPHAKEFNGTVNKRLRSQNINDFNRDHSDTNLIVVQIKAGQEGISLHDRTGVHQRVLINLGLPTAPTQAIQTEGRIYREGLMSNGIYEYATLQTTTERYAFATKIAQRSKTAENLAMGNLARDLETAFKEGYNNPHSEEPNINQGVGGKEADKFLFTISEFDKAKTYYFARGKKTSSNKAREGVDYFATPEPLGMKMVEWLNPQPNEDWLEPSAGHGAIGRFFFGTTTNHFVEPSHDLASQLAVNASGNVHNTSFENYYIGNKFHKIAMNPPFGASGKTAMEHVEKACKMLHWSGGELLAIIPNGPSMEKRLDQFFDDPKNKRYQLTGEIMLPSCVFERAGTKVWCRIIRIQDGYHMGNYKTFHRMDLSYIEDINEFFNEIEDLQF
;
A
#
# COMPACT_ATOMS: atom_id res chain seq x y z
N MET A 1 72.53 4.72 -3.42
CA MET A 1 72.18 3.66 -4.40
C MET A 1 71.71 2.34 -3.78
N LYS A 2 72.44 1.69 -2.85
CA LYS A 2 71.97 0.42 -2.22
C LYS A 2 70.65 0.52 -1.42
N LYS A 3 70.37 1.64 -0.73
CA LYS A 3 69.09 1.88 -0.02
C LYS A 3 67.89 2.07 -0.97
N ILE A 4 68.10 2.71 -2.12
CA ILE A 4 67.06 2.93 -3.15
C ILE A 4 66.74 1.63 -3.88
N LEU A 5 67.75 0.77 -4.10
CA LEU A 5 67.54 -0.56 -4.68
C LEU A 5 66.80 -1.50 -3.73
N ILE A 6 67.09 -1.42 -2.42
CA ILE A 6 66.38 -2.21 -1.39
C ILE A 6 64.93 -1.73 -1.20
N MET A 7 64.65 -0.42 -1.30
CA MET A 7 63.28 0.11 -1.30
C MET A 7 62.52 -0.29 -2.58
N LYS A 8 63.13 -0.22 -3.77
CA LYS A 8 62.50 -0.70 -5.01
C LYS A 8 62.17 -2.19 -4.98
N ILE A 9 63.04 -3.03 -4.41
CA ILE A 9 62.82 -4.48 -4.28
C ILE A 9 61.77 -4.80 -3.20
N LYS A 10 61.70 -4.02 -2.10
CA LYS A 10 60.61 -4.14 -1.11
C LYS A 10 59.26 -3.70 -1.67
N HIS A 11 59.22 -2.62 -2.45
CA HIS A 11 58.02 -2.17 -3.16
C HIS A 11 57.59 -3.18 -4.22
N GLN A 12 58.50 -3.75 -5.00
CA GLN A 12 58.16 -4.85 -5.93
C GLN A 12 57.67 -6.09 -5.20
N ASN A 13 58.24 -6.48 -4.05
CA ASN A 13 57.75 -7.64 -3.29
C ASN A 13 56.44 -7.37 -2.55
N GLN A 14 56.12 -6.13 -2.15
CA GLN A 14 54.82 -5.78 -1.58
C GLN A 14 53.74 -5.60 -2.66
N LEU A 15 54.10 -5.06 -3.82
CA LEU A 15 53.25 -5.11 -5.01
C LEU A 15 53.03 -6.55 -5.43
N VAL A 16 54.05 -7.41 -5.46
CA VAL A 16 53.92 -8.85 -5.75
C VAL A 16 53.21 -9.60 -4.64
N LEU A 17 53.18 -9.16 -3.38
CA LEU A 17 52.35 -9.79 -2.34
C LEU A 17 50.88 -9.33 -2.40
N LEU A 18 50.63 -8.10 -2.86
CA LEU A 18 49.28 -7.62 -3.16
C LEU A 18 48.78 -8.25 -4.46
N PHE A 19 49.64 -8.34 -5.48
CA PHE A 19 49.42 -9.01 -6.75
C PHE A 19 49.38 -10.52 -6.59
N ASP A 20 50.16 -11.22 -5.75
CA ASP A 20 50.01 -12.66 -5.47
C ASP A 20 48.76 -12.95 -4.62
N ALA A 21 48.26 -11.95 -3.86
CA ALA A 21 46.93 -12.00 -3.23
C ALA A 21 45.79 -11.65 -4.22
N ILE A 22 46.11 -11.13 -5.41
CA ILE A 22 45.20 -10.74 -6.50
C ILE A 22 45.33 -11.70 -7.73
N ASP A 23 46.43 -12.44 -7.88
CA ASP A 23 46.85 -13.26 -9.04
C ASP A 23 46.44 -14.73 -8.89
N THR A 24 45.35 -14.98 -8.16
CA THR A 24 44.51 -16.16 -8.43
C THR A 24 43.28 -15.81 -9.28
N ILE A 25 43.26 -14.63 -9.91
CA ILE A 25 42.18 -14.20 -10.78
C ILE A 25 42.76 -13.87 -12.17
N GLU A 26 43.13 -14.92 -12.92
CA GLU A 26 42.75 -14.88 -14.34
C GLU A 26 41.22 -14.83 -14.34
N ALA A 27 40.66 -13.62 -14.48
CA ALA A 27 39.27 -13.49 -14.84
C ALA A 27 39.14 -14.06 -16.26
N GLU A 28 38.85 -15.37 -16.35
CA GLU A 28 38.16 -15.87 -17.53
C GLU A 28 36.98 -14.90 -17.76
N PRO A 29 36.80 -14.38 -18.98
CA PRO A 29 35.66 -13.53 -19.27
C PRO A 29 34.42 -14.27 -18.76
N MET A 30 33.53 -13.56 -18.06
CA MET A 30 32.24 -14.12 -17.67
C MET A 30 31.65 -14.75 -18.93
N LEU A 31 31.71 -16.08 -19.02
CA LEU A 31 30.95 -16.81 -20.00
C LEU A 31 29.52 -16.55 -19.58
N VAL A 32 28.89 -15.59 -20.25
CA VAL A 32 27.44 -15.44 -20.26
C VAL A 32 26.93 -16.74 -20.86
N GLN A 33 26.78 -17.75 -19.99
CA GLN A 33 26.18 -18.99 -20.40
C GLN A 33 24.72 -18.66 -20.67
N HIS A 34 24.26 -18.96 -21.87
CA HIS A 34 22.94 -18.56 -22.34
C HIS A 34 21.84 -19.18 -21.45
N ASP A 35 20.60 -18.68 -21.51
CA ASP A 35 19.48 -19.21 -20.72
C ASP A 35 19.33 -20.75 -20.87
N SER A 36 19.69 -21.28 -22.04
CA SER A 36 19.78 -22.72 -22.31
C SER A 36 20.69 -23.48 -21.35
N ASP A 37 21.78 -22.87 -20.91
CA ASP A 37 22.80 -23.47 -20.07
C ASP A 37 22.36 -23.48 -18.61
N ILE A 38 21.68 -22.41 -18.16
CA ILE A 38 21.04 -22.35 -16.84
C ILE A 38 19.98 -23.46 -16.72
N LYS A 39 19.11 -23.58 -17.73
CA LYS A 39 18.07 -24.61 -17.76
C LYS A 39 18.67 -26.02 -17.85
N THR A 40 19.73 -26.22 -18.63
CA THR A 40 20.42 -27.53 -18.72
C THR A 40 21.04 -27.92 -17.38
N MET A 41 21.65 -26.96 -16.69
CA MET A 41 22.30 -27.17 -15.41
C MET A 41 21.30 -27.39 -14.26
N MET A 42 20.15 -26.71 -14.32
CA MET A 42 19.12 -26.72 -13.28
C MET A 42 17.74 -26.95 -13.92
N PRO A 43 17.47 -28.15 -14.47
CA PRO A 43 16.29 -28.42 -15.30
C PRO A 43 14.97 -28.39 -14.53
N PHE A 44 15.05 -28.48 -13.20
CA PHE A 44 13.91 -28.39 -12.28
C PHE A 44 13.44 -26.95 -12.04
N LEU A 45 14.20 -25.93 -12.45
CA LEU A 45 13.76 -24.53 -12.38
C LEU A 45 12.66 -24.26 -13.40
N PHE A 46 11.70 -23.41 -13.04
CA PHE A 46 10.75 -22.88 -14.03
C PHE A 46 11.45 -21.90 -14.97
N ASP A 47 10.92 -21.73 -16.19
CA ASP A 47 11.52 -20.83 -17.20
C ASP A 47 11.58 -19.39 -16.68
N THR A 48 10.57 -18.97 -15.92
CA THR A 48 10.54 -17.66 -15.25
C THR A 48 11.68 -17.48 -14.23
N GLN A 49 12.05 -18.54 -13.52
CA GLN A 49 13.17 -18.52 -12.58
C GLN A 49 14.52 -18.51 -13.29
N VAL A 50 14.62 -19.18 -14.44
CA VAL A 50 15.81 -19.15 -15.31
C VAL A 50 16.05 -17.74 -15.83
N GLU A 51 15.01 -17.09 -16.34
CA GLU A 51 15.08 -15.70 -16.80
C GLU A 51 15.48 -14.74 -15.66
N ASP A 52 14.98 -14.94 -14.44
CA ASP A 52 15.37 -14.14 -13.27
C ASP A 52 16.87 -14.25 -12.96
N ILE A 53 17.41 -15.47 -12.98
CA ILE A 53 18.84 -15.70 -12.78
C ILE A 53 19.64 -14.98 -13.89
N SER A 54 19.19 -15.08 -15.14
CA SER A 54 19.80 -14.42 -16.31
C SER A 54 19.79 -12.89 -16.21
N PHE A 55 18.73 -12.29 -15.67
CA PHE A 55 18.71 -10.84 -15.41
C PHE A 55 19.76 -10.41 -14.38
N ALA A 56 19.89 -11.16 -13.27
CA ALA A 56 20.91 -10.86 -12.28
C ALA A 56 22.33 -11.05 -12.84
N GLU A 57 22.60 -12.11 -13.60
CA GLU A 57 23.92 -12.34 -14.22
C GLU A 57 24.32 -11.19 -15.14
N ARG A 58 23.42 -10.75 -16.02
CA ARG A 58 23.66 -9.59 -16.88
C ARG A 58 23.94 -8.32 -16.08
N ARG A 59 23.19 -8.07 -15.01
CA ARG A 59 23.45 -6.90 -14.17
C ARG A 59 24.82 -6.96 -13.50
N PHE A 60 25.31 -8.13 -13.12
CA PHE A 60 26.60 -8.26 -12.42
C PHE A 60 27.82 -7.96 -13.29
N GLU A 61 27.66 -7.88 -14.62
CA GLU A 61 28.72 -7.46 -15.54
C GLU A 61 29.15 -6.00 -15.32
N GLU A 62 28.18 -5.13 -15.04
CA GLU A 62 28.38 -3.67 -14.87
C GLU A 62 27.96 -3.16 -13.48
N GLY A 63 27.31 -4.01 -12.68
CA GLY A 63 26.66 -3.66 -11.43
C GLY A 63 27.12 -4.47 -10.24
N LYS A 64 26.89 -3.92 -9.04
CA LYS A 64 27.14 -4.60 -7.78
C LYS A 64 25.93 -5.41 -7.32
N GLY A 65 24.73 -4.83 -7.43
CA GLY A 65 23.51 -5.40 -6.86
C GLY A 65 22.37 -5.58 -7.87
N TYR A 66 21.49 -6.53 -7.56
CA TYR A 66 20.20 -6.73 -8.23
C TYR A 66 19.07 -6.95 -7.21
N LEU A 67 17.90 -6.38 -7.47
CA LEU A 67 16.72 -6.49 -6.60
C LEU A 67 15.57 -7.23 -7.29
N PHE A 68 15.11 -8.31 -6.67
CA PHE A 68 13.90 -9.01 -7.07
C PHE A 68 12.73 -8.62 -6.18
N THR A 69 11.73 -7.94 -6.76
CA THR A 69 10.45 -7.63 -6.12
C THR A 69 9.32 -8.59 -6.50
N ASN A 70 9.70 -9.80 -6.90
CA ASN A 70 8.76 -10.86 -7.26
C ASN A 70 7.79 -11.17 -6.11
N GLY A 71 6.54 -11.45 -6.47
CA GLY A 71 5.46 -11.78 -5.54
C GLY A 71 5.81 -12.92 -4.57
N THR A 72 5.11 -12.99 -3.45
CA THR A 72 5.29 -14.07 -2.48
C THR A 72 4.87 -15.40 -3.07
N GLY A 73 5.80 -16.35 -3.19
CA GLY A 73 5.48 -17.69 -3.68
C GLY A 73 6.01 -18.01 -5.08
N THR A 74 6.66 -17.07 -5.77
CA THR A 74 7.34 -17.26 -7.08
C THR A 74 8.61 -18.12 -7.03
N GLY A 75 8.98 -18.64 -5.85
CA GLY A 75 10.21 -19.43 -5.68
C GLY A 75 11.50 -18.60 -5.60
N LYS A 76 11.45 -17.41 -4.99
CA LYS A 76 12.65 -16.55 -4.75
C LYS A 76 13.84 -17.30 -4.13
N THR A 77 13.60 -18.29 -3.28
CA THR A 77 14.66 -19.12 -2.70
C THR A 77 15.38 -19.95 -3.78
N PHE A 78 14.66 -20.53 -4.74
CA PHE A 78 15.25 -21.24 -5.88
C PHE A 78 16.00 -20.29 -6.82
N VAL A 79 15.52 -19.06 -7.02
CA VAL A 79 16.26 -18.02 -7.76
C VAL A 79 17.58 -17.69 -7.06
N GLY A 80 17.56 -17.42 -5.76
CA GLY A 80 18.77 -17.15 -4.98
C GLY A 80 19.76 -18.32 -4.95
N LEU A 81 19.28 -19.55 -4.77
CA LEU A 81 20.09 -20.77 -4.85
C LEU A 81 20.64 -21.01 -6.26
N GLY A 82 19.87 -20.69 -7.28
CA GLY A 82 20.30 -20.72 -8.67
C GLY A 82 21.47 -19.78 -8.90
N ILE A 83 21.37 -18.51 -8.49
CA ILE A 83 22.48 -17.55 -8.56
C ILE A 83 23.70 -18.05 -7.76
N ALA A 84 23.50 -18.55 -6.54
CA ALA A 84 24.59 -19.12 -5.74
C ALA A 84 25.26 -20.31 -6.44
N LYS A 85 24.49 -21.17 -7.11
CA LYS A 85 25.01 -22.30 -7.88
C LYS A 85 25.89 -21.85 -9.04
N ARG A 86 25.50 -20.76 -9.72
CA ARG A 86 26.26 -20.17 -10.84
C ARG A 86 27.60 -19.62 -10.38
N PHE A 87 27.63 -18.89 -9.27
CA PHE A 87 28.88 -18.43 -8.63
C PHE A 87 29.75 -19.62 -8.22
N TYR A 88 29.15 -20.63 -7.60
CA TYR A 88 29.88 -21.83 -7.16
C TYR A 88 30.56 -22.56 -8.33
N THR A 89 29.92 -22.65 -9.50
CA THR A 89 30.55 -23.22 -10.70
C THR A 89 31.68 -22.40 -11.30
N GLN A 90 31.70 -21.09 -11.05
CA GLN A 90 32.80 -20.19 -11.41
C GLN A 90 33.91 -20.19 -10.35
N ASN A 91 33.90 -21.15 -9.42
CA ASN A 91 34.82 -21.23 -8.28
C ASN A 91 34.76 -20.01 -7.33
N LYS A 92 33.67 -19.23 -7.38
CA LYS A 92 33.35 -18.14 -6.45
C LYS A 92 32.48 -18.70 -5.33
N ARG A 93 33.14 -19.24 -4.30
CA ARG A 93 32.48 -20.06 -3.27
C ARG A 93 32.18 -19.31 -1.99
N GLU A 94 32.68 -18.09 -1.82
CA GLU A 94 32.50 -17.32 -0.60
C GLU A 94 31.13 -16.63 -0.63
N ILE A 95 30.09 -17.33 -0.21
CA ILE A 95 28.69 -16.89 -0.33
C ILE A 95 28.03 -16.78 1.04
N LEU A 96 27.40 -15.63 1.32
CA LEU A 96 26.61 -15.42 2.52
C LEU A 96 25.13 -15.27 2.20
N ILE A 97 24.28 -16.00 2.91
CA ILE A 97 22.83 -15.93 2.81
C ILE A 97 22.28 -15.46 4.16
N VAL A 98 21.51 -14.38 4.15
CA VAL A 98 20.91 -13.78 5.35
C VAL A 98 19.40 -13.89 5.27
N VAL A 99 18.77 -14.46 6.29
CA VAL A 99 17.33 -14.76 6.30
C VAL A 99 16.62 -14.29 7.57
N PRO A 100 15.28 -14.12 7.59
CA PRO A 100 14.55 -13.57 8.75
C PRO A 100 14.54 -14.48 9.97
N THR A 101 14.46 -15.80 9.75
CA THR A 101 14.22 -16.74 10.84
C THR A 101 15.09 -17.98 10.73
N GLN A 102 15.31 -18.61 11.87
CA GLN A 102 16.01 -19.89 11.92
C GLN A 102 15.31 -21.00 11.12
N LYS A 103 13.97 -20.94 10.98
CA LYS A 103 13.25 -21.91 10.13
C LYS A 103 13.65 -21.72 8.67
N LYS A 104 13.76 -20.47 8.21
CA LYS A 104 14.28 -20.15 6.88
C LYS A 104 15.71 -20.64 6.67
N CYS A 105 16.59 -20.56 7.66
CA CYS A 105 17.92 -21.16 7.54
C CYS A 105 17.83 -22.64 7.17
N SER A 106 16.98 -23.39 7.90
CA SER A 106 16.76 -24.82 7.63
C SER A 106 16.14 -25.06 6.25
N ASP A 107 15.19 -24.24 5.83
CA ASP A 107 14.54 -24.34 4.51
C ASP A 107 15.56 -24.14 3.39
N TRP A 108 16.41 -23.10 3.48
CA TRP A 108 17.47 -22.84 2.50
C TRP A 108 18.48 -24.00 2.44
N VAL A 109 18.88 -24.57 3.59
CA VAL A 109 19.78 -25.74 3.65
C VAL A 109 19.15 -26.98 3.00
N GLU A 110 17.86 -27.19 3.21
CA GLU A 110 17.12 -28.32 2.63
C GLU A 110 16.95 -28.15 1.11
N GLU A 111 16.52 -26.97 0.66
CA GLU A 111 16.29 -26.66 -0.75
C GLU A 111 17.60 -26.69 -1.57
N ALA A 112 18.72 -26.26 -0.99
CA ALA A 112 20.05 -26.28 -1.61
C ALA A 112 20.51 -27.67 -2.07
N ARG A 113 19.98 -28.74 -1.48
CA ARG A 113 20.28 -30.12 -1.89
C ARG A 113 19.84 -30.40 -3.33
N HIS A 114 18.77 -29.78 -3.80
CA HIS A 114 18.32 -29.91 -5.21
C HIS A 114 19.36 -29.32 -6.19
N PHE A 115 20.14 -28.35 -5.74
CA PHE A 115 21.20 -27.71 -6.51
C PHE A 115 22.56 -28.40 -6.36
N ASN A 116 22.64 -29.51 -5.61
CA ASN A 116 23.89 -30.13 -5.18
C ASN A 116 24.83 -29.11 -4.51
N LEU A 117 24.29 -28.26 -3.64
CA LEU A 117 25.04 -27.32 -2.81
C LEU A 117 24.99 -27.76 -1.35
N GLN A 118 26.10 -27.58 -0.64
CA GLN A 118 26.17 -27.75 0.80
C GLN A 118 26.21 -26.37 1.45
N ILE A 119 25.21 -26.06 2.27
CA ILE A 119 25.11 -24.80 2.99
C ILE A 119 25.39 -25.05 4.46
N TYR A 120 26.37 -24.33 4.99
CA TYR A 120 26.68 -24.30 6.42
C TYR A 120 25.82 -23.26 7.14
N GLN A 121 25.11 -23.68 8.18
CA GLN A 121 24.37 -22.74 9.01
C GLN A 121 25.28 -22.26 10.15
N LEU A 122 25.42 -20.94 10.33
CA LEU A 122 26.24 -20.39 11.40
C LEU A 122 25.76 -20.84 12.78
N ASN A 123 26.71 -21.12 13.66
CA ASN A 123 26.44 -21.62 15.02
C ASN A 123 26.37 -20.51 16.09
N GLY A 124 26.55 -19.24 15.71
CA GLY A 124 26.45 -18.09 16.62
C GLY A 124 27.13 -16.83 16.08
N ILE A 125 27.33 -15.85 16.97
CA ILE A 125 27.89 -14.53 16.65
C ILE A 125 29.41 -14.51 16.52
N GLU A 126 30.09 -15.59 16.93
CA GLU A 126 31.55 -15.75 16.81
C GLU A 126 31.95 -16.60 15.59
N ASP A 127 30.96 -17.12 14.87
CA ASP A 127 31.16 -18.01 13.73
C ASP A 127 31.20 -17.21 12.43
N LYS A 128 32.36 -17.23 11.75
CA LYS A 128 32.55 -16.56 10.45
C LYS A 128 32.02 -17.35 9.25
N GLY A 129 31.67 -18.63 9.44
CA GLY A 129 31.26 -19.55 8.39
C GLY A 129 32.38 -19.99 7.45
N TYR A 130 32.01 -20.79 6.45
CA TYR A 130 32.88 -21.26 5.36
C TYR A 130 32.06 -21.49 4.09
N GLU A 131 32.70 -21.36 2.91
CA GLU A 131 32.07 -21.48 1.57
C GLU A 131 30.64 -20.89 1.50
N ILE A 132 29.60 -21.70 1.36
CA ILE A 132 28.22 -21.19 1.38
C ILE A 132 27.70 -21.23 2.81
N SER A 133 27.46 -20.06 3.39
CA SER A 133 26.98 -19.93 4.77
C SER A 133 25.61 -19.26 4.85
N VAL A 134 24.74 -19.71 5.75
CA VAL A 134 23.44 -19.11 6.03
C VAL A 134 23.30 -18.68 7.48
N THR A 135 22.72 -17.51 7.71
CA THR A 135 22.52 -16.92 9.04
C THR A 135 21.21 -16.16 9.13
N THR A 136 20.72 -15.97 10.35
CA THR A 136 19.58 -15.06 10.56
C THR A 136 20.03 -13.60 10.56
N TYR A 137 19.13 -12.67 10.25
CA TYR A 137 19.38 -11.23 10.43
C TYR A 137 19.83 -10.91 11.85
N ALA A 138 19.19 -11.51 12.87
CA ALA A 138 19.52 -11.29 14.27
C ALA A 138 20.97 -11.66 14.62
N ASN A 139 21.48 -12.75 14.05
CA ASN A 139 22.89 -13.14 14.21
C ASN A 139 23.79 -12.27 13.34
N PHE A 140 23.40 -11.97 12.10
CA PHE A 140 24.18 -11.19 11.14
C PHE A 140 24.63 -9.84 11.69
N TYR A 141 23.73 -9.04 12.25
CA TYR A 141 24.07 -7.68 12.70
C TYR A 141 24.96 -7.64 13.96
N GLN A 142 25.00 -8.73 14.73
CA GLN A 142 25.80 -8.83 15.95
C GLN A 142 27.14 -9.53 15.72
N ASN A 143 27.31 -10.20 14.57
CA ASN A 143 28.42 -11.09 14.32
C ASN A 143 29.56 -10.35 13.63
N GLU A 144 30.51 -9.84 14.42
CA GLU A 144 31.73 -9.22 13.92
C GLU A 144 32.67 -10.23 13.24
N ALA A 145 32.59 -11.52 13.58
CA ALA A 145 33.45 -12.55 13.00
C ALA A 145 33.26 -12.70 11.48
N ILE A 146 32.04 -12.45 10.96
CA ILE A 146 31.73 -12.41 9.52
C ILE A 146 32.58 -11.36 8.79
N LEU A 147 32.96 -10.26 9.43
CA LEU A 147 33.75 -9.19 8.80
C LEU A 147 35.20 -9.61 8.50
N ASN A 148 35.67 -10.72 9.09
CA ASN A 148 36.99 -11.29 8.82
C ASN A 148 36.99 -12.20 7.58
N ARG A 149 35.96 -12.09 6.74
CA ARG A 149 35.75 -12.93 5.57
C ARG A 149 35.28 -12.08 4.40
N ASP A 150 35.89 -12.31 3.25
CA ASP A 150 35.52 -11.66 2.00
C ASP A 150 34.51 -12.53 1.26
N PHE A 151 33.46 -11.90 0.74
CA PHE A 151 32.39 -12.60 0.02
C PHE A 151 32.41 -12.26 -1.47
N ASP A 152 32.15 -13.28 -2.29
CA ASP A 152 31.87 -13.13 -3.72
C ASP A 152 30.40 -12.72 -3.93
N LEU A 153 29.49 -13.26 -3.11
CA LEU A 153 28.06 -13.03 -3.21
C LEU A 153 27.40 -12.94 -1.84
N VAL A 154 26.52 -11.96 -1.66
CA VAL A 154 25.65 -11.83 -0.49
C VAL A 154 24.19 -11.80 -0.93
N ILE A 155 23.39 -12.70 -0.37
CA ILE A 155 21.96 -12.84 -0.67
C ILE A 155 21.15 -12.50 0.57
N TYR A 156 20.25 -11.53 0.44
CA TYR A 156 19.32 -11.12 1.50
C TYR A 156 17.91 -11.60 1.17
N ASP A 157 17.41 -12.60 1.91
CA ASP A 157 16.01 -13.04 1.87
C ASP A 157 15.17 -12.12 2.76
N GLU A 158 14.13 -11.51 2.20
CA GLU A 158 13.37 -10.41 2.82
C GLU A 158 14.24 -9.20 3.18
N SER A 159 14.93 -8.65 2.17
CA SER A 159 15.91 -7.54 2.32
C SER A 159 15.43 -6.32 3.09
N HIS A 160 14.11 -6.12 3.19
CA HIS A 160 13.52 -5.00 3.91
C HIS A 160 13.90 -4.98 5.41
N TYR A 161 14.31 -6.12 6.01
CA TYR A 161 14.86 -6.17 7.38
C TYR A 161 16.16 -5.37 7.58
N LEU A 162 16.89 -5.03 6.50
CA LEU A 162 18.07 -4.18 6.59
C LEU A 162 17.72 -2.77 7.09
N ASN A 163 16.57 -2.23 6.69
CA ASN A 163 16.09 -0.94 7.18
C ASN A 163 14.56 -0.81 7.05
N GLN A 164 13.85 -0.87 8.19
CA GLN A 164 12.41 -0.62 8.28
C GLN A 164 12.08 0.65 9.10
N ASN A 165 13.09 1.46 9.44
CA ASN A 165 12.90 2.59 10.34
C ASN A 165 12.29 3.79 9.60
N GLU A 166 11.10 4.23 10.01
CA GLU A 166 10.43 5.44 9.49
C GLU A 166 11.27 6.72 9.68
N GLN A 167 12.06 6.80 10.75
CA GLN A 167 12.98 7.93 10.96
C GLN A 167 14.17 7.88 9.99
N GLY A 168 14.48 6.71 9.43
CA GLY A 168 15.59 6.51 8.49
C GLY A 168 16.97 6.58 9.13
N ASN A 169 17.05 6.42 10.45
CA ASN A 169 18.31 6.36 11.17
C ASN A 169 19.05 5.08 10.78
N TYR A 170 20.37 5.16 10.70
CA TYR A 170 21.21 4.00 10.46
C TYR A 170 20.93 2.94 11.53
N THR A 171 20.53 1.76 11.07
CA THR A 171 20.36 0.58 11.93
C THR A 171 21.70 -0.15 12.00
N SER A 172 21.93 -0.92 13.08
CA SER A 172 23.08 -1.82 13.15
C SER A 172 23.12 -2.81 11.97
N TYR A 173 21.95 -3.23 11.48
CA TYR A 173 21.81 -4.06 10.28
C TYR A 173 22.38 -3.40 9.03
N TYR A 174 22.04 -2.13 8.80
CA TYR A 174 22.53 -1.37 7.65
C TYR A 174 24.05 -1.16 7.69
N LEU A 175 24.61 -0.83 8.86
CA LEU A 175 26.06 -0.64 9.00
C LEU A 175 26.83 -1.94 8.75
N GLN A 176 26.35 -3.05 9.31
CA GLN A 176 26.93 -4.38 9.06
C GLN A 176 26.86 -4.75 7.57
N HIS A 177 25.73 -4.45 6.92
CA HIS A 177 25.58 -4.64 5.47
C HIS A 177 26.65 -3.89 4.69
N GLN A 178 26.84 -2.59 4.95
CA GLN A 178 27.84 -1.77 4.27
C GLN A 178 29.26 -2.36 4.37
N GLU A 179 29.64 -2.85 5.56
CA GLU A 179 30.94 -3.47 5.79
C GLU A 179 31.09 -4.80 5.03
N VAL A 180 30.10 -5.68 5.13
CA VAL A 180 30.11 -7.00 4.49
C VAL A 180 30.13 -6.90 2.97
N VAL A 181 29.32 -6.01 2.39
CA VAL A 181 29.29 -5.85 0.94
C VAL A 181 30.38 -4.92 0.43
N LYS A 182 31.15 -4.25 1.29
CA LYS A 182 32.24 -3.33 0.93
C LYS A 182 31.77 -2.19 0.03
N VAL A 183 30.84 -1.37 0.51
CA VAL A 183 30.48 -0.12 -0.19
C VAL A 183 31.65 0.87 -0.21
N PRO A 184 31.70 1.81 -1.17
CA PRO A 184 32.76 2.80 -1.27
C PRO A 184 33.15 3.49 0.04
N SER A 185 32.22 3.96 0.85
CA SER A 185 32.50 4.67 2.11
C SER A 185 33.26 3.83 3.14
N VAL A 186 33.13 2.50 3.09
CA VAL A 186 33.88 1.54 3.92
C VAL A 186 35.28 1.29 3.36
N VAL A 187 35.39 1.18 2.04
CA VAL A 187 36.64 0.80 1.34
C VAL A 187 37.59 1.98 1.25
N LYS A 188 37.09 3.16 0.85
CA LYS A 188 37.88 4.37 0.60
C LYS A 188 38.82 4.73 1.77
N PRO A 189 38.38 4.80 3.04
CA PRO A 189 39.27 5.13 4.16
C PRO A 189 40.30 4.05 4.48
N LYS A 190 39.99 2.77 4.16
CA LYS A 190 40.93 1.65 4.35
C LYS A 190 42.03 1.70 3.29
N VAL A 191 41.67 1.95 2.04
CA VAL A 191 42.61 2.04 0.91
C VAL A 191 43.50 3.27 1.02
N LYS A 192 42.96 4.44 1.42
CA LYS A 192 43.75 5.68 1.62
C LYS A 192 44.91 5.53 2.63
N LYS A 193 44.93 4.49 3.47
CA LYS A 193 46.00 4.24 4.44
C LYS A 193 47.23 3.54 3.86
N TYR A 194 47.16 3.06 2.62
CA TYR A 194 48.27 2.32 2.02
C TYR A 194 49.40 3.26 1.58
N GLU A 195 50.61 3.03 2.11
CA GLU A 195 51.80 3.84 1.84
C GLU A 195 52.17 3.90 0.35
N PHE A 196 51.89 2.84 -0.43
CA PHE A 196 52.24 2.80 -1.85
C PHE A 196 51.42 3.76 -2.73
N LEU A 197 50.34 4.34 -2.22
CA LEU A 197 49.58 5.38 -2.91
C LEU A 197 50.28 6.75 -2.87
N TYR A 198 51.33 6.88 -2.06
CA TYR A 198 52.04 8.12 -1.83
C TYR A 198 53.46 8.01 -2.37
N SER A 199 53.86 9.01 -3.16
CA SER A 199 55.21 9.16 -3.68
C SER A 199 55.75 10.54 -3.35
N ILE A 200 57.07 10.74 -3.47
CA ILE A 200 57.71 12.04 -3.26
C ILE A 200 58.10 12.62 -4.62
N ASP A 201 57.70 13.85 -4.90
CA ASP A 201 58.09 14.56 -6.12
C ASP A 201 59.49 15.20 -6.02
N ASP A 202 59.97 15.78 -7.13
CA ASP A 202 61.27 16.44 -7.20
C ASP A 202 61.43 17.67 -6.27
N ARG A 203 60.37 18.05 -5.54
CA ARG A 203 60.33 19.17 -4.59
C ARG A 203 60.11 18.69 -3.15
N ASP A 204 60.34 17.41 -2.86
CA ASP A 204 60.11 16.79 -1.55
C ASP A 204 58.64 16.90 -1.06
N ARG A 205 57.67 16.95 -1.98
CA ARG A 205 56.24 16.96 -1.64
C ARG A 205 55.64 15.58 -1.83
N GLU A 206 54.76 15.20 -0.90
CA GLU A 206 53.96 14.00 -1.02
C GLU A 206 52.91 14.15 -2.13
N VAL A 207 52.86 13.18 -3.04
CA VAL A 207 51.93 13.11 -4.17
C VAL A 207 51.11 11.83 -4.06
N PHE A 208 49.79 11.99 -4.05
CA PHE A 208 48.82 10.91 -4.01
C PHE A 208 48.47 10.42 -5.42
N ASP A 209 48.57 9.12 -5.66
CA ASP A 209 48.16 8.49 -6.93
C ASP A 209 46.65 8.22 -6.92
N GLU A 210 45.89 9.21 -7.40
CA GLU A 210 44.44 9.14 -7.45
C GLU A 210 43.92 8.08 -8.43
N ASN A 211 44.64 7.80 -9.51
CA ASN A 211 44.24 6.80 -10.51
C ASN A 211 44.38 5.38 -9.94
N LEU A 212 45.53 5.08 -9.34
CA LEU A 212 45.74 3.78 -8.68
C LEU A 212 44.77 3.59 -7.52
N TYR A 213 44.52 4.64 -6.73
CA TYR A 213 43.50 4.62 -5.69
C TYR A 213 42.11 4.27 -6.24
N ARG A 214 41.66 4.95 -7.31
CA ARG A 214 40.36 4.68 -7.94
C ARG A 214 40.28 3.24 -8.45
N GLN A 215 41.34 2.74 -9.08
CA GLN A 215 41.40 1.37 -9.60
C GLN A 215 41.23 0.34 -8.47
N ILE A 216 42.01 0.47 -7.39
CA ILE A 216 41.96 -0.45 -6.24
C ILE A 216 40.60 -0.40 -5.54
N VAL A 217 40.04 0.81 -5.34
CA VAL A 217 38.70 0.95 -4.74
C VAL A 217 37.65 0.27 -5.62
N THR A 218 37.68 0.49 -6.93
CA THR A 218 36.73 -0.11 -7.89
C THR A 218 36.81 -1.63 -7.87
N GLU A 219 38.03 -2.19 -7.85
CA GLU A 219 38.25 -3.63 -7.81
C GLU A 219 37.70 -4.26 -6.52
N ILE A 220 38.02 -3.66 -5.35
CA ILE A 220 37.53 -4.16 -4.06
C ILE A 220 36.00 -4.05 -3.96
N VAL A 221 35.42 -2.94 -4.43
CA VAL A 221 33.96 -2.71 -4.39
C VAL A 221 33.24 -3.66 -5.35
N SER A 222 33.78 -3.91 -6.54
CA SER A 222 33.11 -4.73 -7.56
C SER A 222 33.18 -6.24 -7.28
N LYS A 223 34.11 -6.69 -6.42
CA LYS A 223 34.29 -8.09 -6.05
C LYS A 223 33.05 -8.73 -5.43
N THR A 224 32.42 -8.06 -4.47
CA THR A 224 31.25 -8.59 -3.76
C THR A 224 29.96 -8.19 -4.47
N LYS A 225 29.24 -9.17 -5.02
CA LYS A 225 27.92 -8.99 -5.63
C LYS A 225 26.82 -9.16 -4.60
N VAL A 226 25.67 -8.53 -4.84
CA VAL A 226 24.56 -8.48 -3.88
C VAL A 226 23.23 -8.82 -4.55
N VAL A 227 22.46 -9.72 -3.94
CA VAL A 227 21.08 -10.01 -4.34
C VAL A 227 20.15 -9.64 -3.20
N PHE A 228 19.16 -8.81 -3.52
CA PHE A 228 18.06 -8.50 -2.62
C PHE A 228 16.80 -9.22 -3.07
N LEU A 229 16.24 -10.06 -2.20
CA LEU A 229 14.97 -10.76 -2.44
C LEU A 229 13.93 -10.16 -1.49
N SER A 230 12.97 -9.39 -1.99
CA SER A 230 11.89 -8.86 -1.14
C SER A 230 10.72 -8.44 -2.00
N ALA A 231 9.52 -8.96 -1.71
CA ALA A 231 8.31 -8.49 -2.41
C ALA A 231 8.00 -7.02 -2.08
N THR A 232 8.48 -6.52 -0.94
CA THR A 232 8.26 -5.16 -0.42
C THR A 232 9.59 -4.60 0.10
N PRO A 233 10.54 -4.26 -0.77
CA PRO A 233 11.90 -3.89 -0.37
C PRO A 233 11.95 -2.61 0.47
N PHE A 234 11.11 -1.63 0.15
CA PHE A 234 11.15 -0.31 0.75
C PHE A 234 9.81 -0.01 1.45
N ALA A 235 9.80 0.00 2.78
CA ALA A 235 8.61 0.37 3.55
C ALA A 235 8.36 1.89 3.55
N TYR A 236 9.43 2.68 3.42
CA TYR A 236 9.42 4.15 3.42
C TYR A 236 10.48 4.69 2.45
N HIS A 237 10.34 5.92 1.95
CA HIS A 237 11.41 6.54 1.15
C HIS A 237 12.78 6.45 1.82
N LYS A 238 12.87 6.71 3.12
CA LYS A 238 14.14 6.65 3.84
C LYS A 238 14.76 5.25 3.93
N SER A 239 13.98 4.19 3.74
CA SER A 239 14.50 2.82 3.71
C SER A 239 15.32 2.52 2.45
N ILE A 240 15.15 3.29 1.36
CA ILE A 240 15.90 3.17 0.10
C ILE A 240 17.42 3.21 0.32
N LYS A 241 17.88 3.90 1.38
CA LYS A 241 19.30 4.02 1.74
C LYS A 241 20.03 2.68 1.87
N TYR A 242 19.35 1.58 2.26
CA TYR A 242 20.07 0.31 2.40
C TYR A 242 20.61 -0.22 1.07
N ALA A 243 20.07 0.25 -0.05
CA ALA A 243 20.48 -0.15 -1.39
C ALA A 243 21.50 0.81 -2.04
N ASP A 244 21.90 1.88 -1.34
CA ASP A 244 22.92 2.84 -1.77
C ASP A 244 24.28 2.14 -1.97
N GLY A 245 24.91 2.37 -3.12
CA GLY A 245 26.18 1.73 -3.52
C GLY A 245 26.04 0.29 -4.02
N CYS A 246 24.80 -0.23 -4.06
CA CYS A 246 24.50 -1.57 -4.58
C CYS A 246 23.59 -1.52 -5.81
N LEU A 247 22.43 -0.87 -5.68
CA LEU A 247 21.45 -0.72 -6.76
C LEU A 247 21.64 0.59 -7.52
N PHE A 248 21.94 1.66 -6.77
CA PHE A 248 22.13 3.01 -7.25
C PHE A 248 23.05 3.76 -6.29
N ASP A 249 23.56 4.91 -6.71
CA ASP A 249 24.52 5.69 -5.94
C ASP A 249 23.88 7.00 -5.45
N ILE A 250 23.84 7.19 -4.14
CA ILE A 250 23.36 8.39 -3.46
C ILE A 250 24.49 9.09 -2.72
N TYR A 251 25.13 8.35 -1.81
CA TYR A 251 26.36 8.76 -1.12
C TYR A 251 27.52 7.83 -1.44
N GLU A 252 27.22 6.59 -1.81
CA GLU A 252 28.18 5.53 -2.03
C GLU A 252 28.73 5.58 -3.46
N THR A 253 29.39 6.68 -3.79
CA THR A 253 30.03 6.87 -5.11
C THR A 253 31.52 6.56 -5.03
N ILE A 254 32.12 6.08 -6.12
CA ILE A 254 33.59 5.99 -6.23
C ILE A 254 34.18 7.38 -6.48
N GLU A 255 33.55 8.15 -7.36
CA GLU A 255 33.89 9.55 -7.61
C GLU A 255 33.69 10.40 -6.35
N GLU A 256 34.56 11.39 -6.14
CA GLU A 256 34.35 12.40 -5.11
C GLU A 256 33.24 13.34 -5.60
N PRO A 257 32.18 13.56 -4.81
CA PRO A 257 31.06 14.40 -5.25
C PRO A 257 31.52 15.85 -5.47
N GLU A 258 31.09 16.47 -6.57
CA GLU A 258 31.31 17.90 -6.78
C GLU A 258 30.62 18.70 -5.68
N TYR A 259 31.42 19.41 -4.87
CA TYR A 259 30.90 20.27 -3.81
C TYR A 259 30.36 21.57 -4.42
N ASN A 260 29.06 21.62 -4.68
CA ASN A 260 28.36 22.87 -4.95
C ASN A 260 27.98 23.53 -3.62
N GLY A 261 28.76 24.55 -3.22
CA GLY A 261 28.60 25.33 -1.98
C GLY A 261 27.42 26.31 -1.98
N GLU A 262 26.40 26.08 -2.80
CA GLU A 262 25.22 26.94 -2.89
C GLU A 262 24.33 26.76 -1.65
N TYR A 263 23.92 27.87 -1.05
CA TYR A 263 23.00 27.86 0.09
C TYR A 263 21.65 27.24 -0.34
N ASN A 264 21.16 26.27 0.43
CA ASN A 264 19.90 25.56 0.19
C ASN A 264 19.87 24.71 -1.11
N ALA A 265 21.03 24.38 -1.70
CA ALA A 265 21.12 23.44 -2.82
C ALA A 265 21.05 21.98 -2.35
N PRO A 266 20.31 21.10 -3.05
CA PRO A 266 20.20 19.71 -2.67
C PRO A 266 21.47 18.92 -3.05
N THR A 267 21.99 18.13 -2.11
CA THR A 267 23.14 17.23 -2.29
C THR A 267 22.87 15.83 -1.71
N GLY A 268 23.54 14.81 -2.25
CA GLY A 268 23.42 13.41 -1.83
C GLY A 268 21.95 12.95 -1.70
N TRP A 269 21.55 12.53 -0.50
CA TRP A 269 20.16 12.12 -0.20
C TRP A 269 19.13 13.18 -0.56
N SER A 270 19.38 14.45 -0.26
CA SER A 270 18.40 15.50 -0.55
C SER A 270 18.21 15.69 -2.06
N LYS A 271 19.28 15.55 -2.86
CA LYS A 271 19.22 15.56 -4.31
C LYS A 271 18.41 14.38 -4.83
N PHE A 272 18.72 13.18 -4.36
CA PHE A 272 17.97 11.97 -4.71
C PHE A 272 16.47 12.10 -4.41
N MET A 273 16.12 12.64 -3.24
CA MET A 273 14.72 12.84 -2.85
C MET A 273 14.00 13.91 -3.68
N VAL A 274 14.70 14.98 -4.08
CA VAL A 274 14.15 16.02 -4.95
C VAL A 274 13.89 15.46 -6.35
N GLU A 275 14.88 14.79 -6.93
CA GLU A 275 14.83 14.28 -8.31
C GLU A 275 13.82 13.14 -8.48
N ASN A 276 13.67 12.27 -7.47
CA ASN A 276 12.85 11.06 -7.59
C ASN A 276 11.47 11.19 -6.93
N PHE A 277 11.28 12.09 -5.96
CA PHE A 277 10.05 12.16 -5.16
C PHE A 277 9.52 13.58 -4.94
N GLY A 278 10.10 14.60 -5.60
CA GLY A 278 9.57 15.96 -5.58
C GLY A 278 9.72 16.67 -4.23
N TYR A 279 10.64 16.18 -3.39
CA TYR A 279 10.99 16.85 -2.14
C TYR A 279 11.58 18.23 -2.44
N ARG A 280 11.59 19.11 -1.44
CA ARG A 280 12.13 20.47 -1.61
C ARG A 280 13.03 20.90 -0.48
N MET A 281 14.01 21.74 -0.81
CA MET A 281 14.92 22.34 0.15
C MET A 281 14.33 23.61 0.76
N ARG A 282 14.19 23.65 2.09
CA ARG A 282 13.75 24.84 2.83
C ARG A 282 14.61 25.04 4.07
N TYR A 283 15.24 26.21 4.20
CA TYR A 283 16.15 26.54 5.31
C TYR A 283 17.23 25.46 5.54
N ASN A 284 17.86 24.98 4.47
CA ASN A 284 18.84 23.88 4.47
C ASN A 284 18.31 22.53 4.97
N LYS A 285 16.99 22.32 4.92
CA LYS A 285 16.36 21.04 5.24
C LYS A 285 15.58 20.52 4.05
N CYS A 286 15.80 19.25 3.72
CA CYS A 286 14.97 18.54 2.77
C CYS A 286 13.62 18.24 3.44
N THR A 287 12.55 18.81 2.90
CA THR A 287 11.19 18.71 3.43
C THR A 287 10.31 17.91 2.48
N ILE A 288 9.30 17.26 3.04
CA ILE A 288 8.31 16.51 2.25
C ILE A 288 7.68 17.42 1.19
N PRO A 289 7.23 16.84 0.06
CA PRO A 289 6.58 17.59 -0.99
C PRO A 289 5.34 18.34 -0.49
N GLU A 290 4.97 19.41 -1.19
CA GLU A 290 3.66 20.05 -0.98
C GLU A 290 2.52 19.19 -1.53
N SER A 291 1.28 19.51 -1.15
CA SER A 291 0.09 18.73 -1.54
C SER A 291 -0.09 18.58 -3.05
N GLY A 292 0.43 19.51 -3.85
CA GLY A 292 0.40 19.47 -5.31
C GLY A 292 1.34 18.47 -5.97
N VAL A 293 2.26 17.85 -5.23
CA VAL A 293 3.14 16.83 -5.81
C VAL A 293 2.47 15.48 -5.69
N ASP A 294 2.24 14.81 -6.83
CA ASP A 294 1.73 13.44 -6.85
C ASP A 294 2.84 12.45 -6.45
N LEU A 295 3.02 12.28 -5.14
CA LEU A 295 4.03 11.40 -4.59
C LEU A 295 3.84 9.95 -5.06
N ASN A 296 2.60 9.49 -5.23
CA ASN A 296 2.29 8.14 -5.72
C ASN A 296 2.78 7.96 -7.16
N LEU A 297 2.58 8.95 -8.03
CA LEU A 297 3.11 8.92 -9.40
C LEU A 297 4.64 8.92 -9.40
N MET A 298 5.27 9.72 -8.56
CA MET A 298 6.73 9.79 -8.47
C MET A 298 7.34 8.47 -7.96
N GLU A 299 6.72 7.83 -6.95
CA GLU A 299 7.12 6.50 -6.49
C GLU A 299 7.01 5.42 -7.57
N ARG A 300 5.98 5.49 -8.43
CA ARG A 300 5.82 4.58 -9.58
C ARG A 300 6.88 4.81 -10.63
N ASN A 301 7.09 6.07 -11.02
CA ASN A 301 8.13 6.44 -11.99
C ASN A 301 9.51 6.02 -11.50
N PHE A 302 9.78 6.17 -10.20
CA PHE A 302 11.00 5.66 -9.59
C PHE A 302 11.17 4.16 -9.85
N PHE A 303 10.15 3.34 -9.54
CA PHE A 303 10.22 1.89 -9.74
C PHE A 303 10.42 1.51 -11.22
N GLU A 304 9.59 2.05 -12.13
CA GLU A 304 9.67 1.73 -13.56
C GLU A 304 11.01 2.19 -14.16
N ASN A 305 11.52 3.37 -13.80
CA ASN A 305 12.83 3.86 -14.27
C ASN A 305 13.97 2.91 -13.90
N TRP A 306 13.98 2.37 -12.68
CA TRP A 306 15.05 1.45 -12.25
C TRP A 306 14.89 0.04 -12.80
N LYS A 307 13.67 -0.38 -13.08
CA LYS A 307 13.37 -1.61 -13.82
C LYS A 307 13.87 -1.52 -15.26
N GLU A 308 13.60 -0.41 -15.95
CA GLU A 308 14.11 -0.14 -17.31
C GLU A 308 15.64 -0.10 -17.36
N LYS A 309 16.29 0.44 -16.32
CA LYS A 309 17.75 0.41 -16.15
C LYS A 309 18.32 -0.97 -15.79
N GLY A 310 17.50 -2.01 -15.68
CA GLY A 310 17.95 -3.37 -15.38
C GLY A 310 18.49 -3.56 -13.95
N VAL A 311 18.11 -2.69 -13.01
CA VAL A 311 18.57 -2.75 -11.61
C VAL A 311 17.66 -3.63 -10.75
N MET A 312 16.39 -3.75 -11.15
CA MET A 312 15.39 -4.54 -10.45
C MET A 312 14.39 -5.17 -11.41
N SER A 313 13.68 -6.20 -10.94
CA SER A 313 12.54 -6.79 -11.65
C SER A 313 11.42 -7.15 -10.69
N THR A 314 10.20 -7.20 -11.23
CA THR A 314 9.03 -7.72 -10.55
C THR A 314 8.34 -8.76 -11.42
N ARG A 315 7.77 -9.77 -10.78
CA ARG A 315 6.92 -10.77 -11.41
C ARG A 315 5.70 -11.04 -10.56
N GLN A 316 4.57 -11.12 -11.25
CA GLN A 316 3.37 -11.76 -10.72
C GLN A 316 3.51 -13.27 -10.79
N ILE A 317 2.83 -13.94 -9.87
CA ILE A 317 2.72 -15.40 -9.84
C ILE A 317 1.81 -15.84 -10.98
N ASN A 318 2.37 -16.51 -12.00
CA ASN A 318 1.61 -17.05 -13.13
C ASN A 318 1.59 -18.58 -13.06
N LEU A 319 0.68 -19.14 -12.26
CA LEU A 319 0.49 -20.59 -12.13
C LEU A 319 -0.48 -21.11 -13.18
N GLU A 320 -0.61 -22.44 -13.29
CA GLU A 320 -1.69 -23.07 -14.06
C GLU A 320 -3.05 -22.86 -13.36
N PHE A 321 -3.14 -23.24 -12.09
CA PHE A 321 -4.35 -23.13 -11.27
C PHE A 321 -4.71 -21.68 -10.97
N ASP A 322 -6.00 -21.40 -10.89
CA ASP A 322 -6.55 -20.06 -10.70
C ASP A 322 -6.80 -19.75 -9.22
N TYR A 323 -7.28 -18.55 -8.94
CA TYR A 323 -7.80 -18.17 -7.63
C TYR A 323 -9.08 -17.33 -7.75
N SER A 324 -9.80 -17.16 -6.64
CA SER A 324 -10.83 -16.12 -6.49
C SER A 324 -10.52 -15.22 -5.30
N ARG A 325 -10.82 -13.93 -5.44
CA ARG A 325 -10.72 -12.93 -4.36
C ARG A 325 -12.12 -12.40 -4.07
N GLU A 326 -12.67 -12.81 -2.94
CA GLU A 326 -14.07 -12.59 -2.58
C GLU A 326 -14.17 -11.77 -1.29
N PHE A 327 -15.07 -10.80 -1.26
CA PHE A 327 -15.42 -10.08 -0.04
C PHE A 327 -16.77 -10.58 0.44
N ILE A 328 -16.80 -11.10 1.67
CA ILE A 328 -17.96 -11.79 2.23
C ILE A 328 -18.62 -10.90 3.27
N ALA A 329 -19.85 -10.48 2.98
CA ALA A 329 -20.70 -9.77 3.93
C ALA A 329 -21.23 -10.73 4.99
N LEU A 330 -20.90 -10.46 6.25
CA LEU A 330 -21.37 -11.19 7.41
C LEU A 330 -22.53 -10.43 8.06
N ASP A 331 -23.67 -11.10 8.19
CA ASP A 331 -24.79 -10.58 8.97
C ASP A 331 -24.53 -10.81 10.46
N SER A 332 -24.53 -9.74 11.26
CA SER A 332 -24.33 -9.80 12.70
C SER A 332 -25.36 -8.96 13.42
N VAL A 333 -26.29 -9.63 14.11
CA VAL A 333 -27.29 -8.96 14.96
C VAL A 333 -26.62 -8.17 16.07
N ILE A 334 -25.52 -8.70 16.66
CA ILE A 334 -24.79 -7.97 17.69
C ILE A 334 -23.98 -6.81 17.11
N GLY A 335 -23.40 -6.99 15.91
CA GLY A 335 -22.71 -5.91 15.19
C GLY A 335 -23.66 -4.75 14.88
N GLN A 336 -24.88 -5.03 14.42
CA GLN A 336 -25.92 -4.02 14.18
C GLN A 336 -26.29 -3.24 15.45
N LYS A 337 -26.49 -3.92 16.58
CA LYS A 337 -26.77 -3.25 17.87
C LYS A 337 -25.64 -2.37 18.35
N ILE A 338 -24.39 -2.78 18.11
CA ILE A 338 -23.22 -1.96 18.44
C ILE A 338 -23.15 -0.74 17.50
N GLU A 339 -23.43 -0.93 16.21
CA GLU A 339 -23.48 0.16 15.25
C GLU A 339 -24.55 1.20 15.62
N GLU A 340 -25.77 0.77 15.96
CA GLU A 340 -26.85 1.65 16.45
C GLU A 340 -26.38 2.49 17.65
N GLY A 341 -25.59 1.90 18.55
CA GLY A 341 -25.01 2.62 19.69
C GLY A 341 -23.91 3.60 19.29
N PHE A 342 -23.09 3.29 18.29
CA PHE A 342 -22.07 4.21 17.77
C PHE A 342 -22.70 5.37 17.00
N GLU A 343 -23.77 5.14 16.25
CA GLU A 343 -24.49 6.18 15.51
C GLU A 343 -25.03 7.28 16.43
N LEU A 344 -25.36 6.96 17.69
CA LEU A 344 -25.75 7.96 18.69
C LEU A 344 -24.70 9.05 18.87
N PHE A 345 -23.41 8.72 18.81
CA PHE A 345 -22.33 9.69 19.03
C PHE A 345 -22.17 10.69 17.89
N TYR A 346 -22.89 10.49 16.79
CA TYR A 346 -22.92 11.39 15.63
C TYR A 346 -24.27 12.11 15.49
N ASP A 347 -25.25 11.80 16.34
CA ASP A 347 -26.54 12.49 16.37
C ASP A 347 -26.40 13.89 16.98
N GLU A 348 -26.91 14.92 16.29
CA GLU A 348 -26.83 16.30 16.79
C GLU A 348 -27.53 16.50 18.13
N GLY A 349 -28.64 15.79 18.37
CA GLY A 349 -29.38 15.86 19.62
C GLY A 349 -28.58 15.27 20.77
N PHE A 350 -27.94 14.13 20.53
CA PHE A 350 -27.01 13.51 21.47
C PHE A 350 -25.82 14.43 21.78
N CYS A 351 -25.12 14.93 20.77
CA CYS A 351 -23.95 15.79 20.97
C CYS A 351 -24.27 17.09 21.72
N LYS A 352 -25.46 17.67 21.51
CA LYS A 352 -25.93 18.83 22.27
C LYS A 352 -26.25 18.50 23.73
N LYS A 353 -26.70 17.27 24.00
CA LYS A 353 -27.08 16.82 25.35
C LYS A 353 -25.90 16.29 26.16
N TYR A 354 -24.92 15.70 25.50
CA TYR A 354 -23.72 15.08 26.08
C TYR A 354 -22.44 15.68 25.47
N PRO A 355 -22.20 17.00 25.60
CA PRO A 355 -21.11 17.69 24.92
C PRO A 355 -19.72 17.19 25.34
N ILE A 356 -19.50 16.85 26.60
CA ILE A 356 -18.17 16.44 27.08
C ILE A 356 -17.89 14.99 26.70
N LEU A 357 -18.88 14.11 26.89
CA LEU A 357 -18.77 12.70 26.54
C LEU A 357 -18.62 12.52 25.03
N SER A 358 -19.41 13.23 24.21
CA SER A 358 -19.32 13.16 22.75
C SER A 358 -17.97 13.66 22.21
N ASP A 359 -17.41 14.73 22.78
CA ASP A 359 -16.07 15.22 22.42
C ASP A 359 -14.97 14.20 22.74
N ARG A 360 -15.07 13.50 23.89
CA ARG A 360 -14.01 12.62 24.39
C ARG A 360 -14.17 11.14 24.01
N ILE A 361 -15.28 10.75 23.39
CA ILE A 361 -15.62 9.34 23.10
C ILE A 361 -14.53 8.60 22.31
N HIS A 362 -13.85 9.32 21.42
CA HIS A 362 -12.76 8.82 20.57
C HIS A 362 -11.53 8.33 21.36
N LYS A 363 -11.33 8.76 22.62
CA LYS A 363 -10.24 8.28 23.49
C LYS A 363 -10.40 6.78 23.78
N LYS A 364 -11.62 6.37 24.14
CA LYS A 364 -11.99 4.97 24.37
C LYS A 364 -12.08 4.21 23.04
N HIS A 365 -12.82 4.77 22.07
CA HIS A 365 -13.07 4.14 20.76
C HIS A 365 -12.01 4.50 19.73
N ASN A 366 -10.74 4.45 20.12
CA ASN A 366 -9.65 4.68 19.19
C ASN A 366 -9.58 3.56 18.13
N HIS A 367 -8.81 3.79 17.07
CA HIS A 367 -8.71 2.84 15.95
C HIS A 367 -8.30 1.42 16.39
N LEU A 368 -7.43 1.26 17.39
CA LEU A 368 -7.01 -0.07 17.86
C LEU A 368 -8.16 -0.82 18.54
N TYR A 369 -8.94 -0.12 19.37
CA TYR A 369 -10.13 -0.67 20.00
C TYR A 369 -11.15 -1.12 18.95
N ILE A 370 -11.46 -0.24 17.98
CA ILE A 370 -12.44 -0.52 16.92
C ILE A 370 -12.02 -1.73 16.09
N THR A 371 -10.76 -1.83 15.65
CA THR A 371 -10.31 -2.97 14.85
C THR A 371 -10.34 -4.29 15.62
N GLN A 372 -10.02 -4.28 16.92
CA GLN A 372 -10.15 -5.48 17.77
C GLN A 372 -11.60 -5.91 17.95
N LEU A 373 -12.50 -4.96 18.20
CA LEU A 373 -13.94 -5.22 18.34
C LEU A 373 -14.52 -5.84 17.06
N LEU A 374 -14.21 -5.25 15.90
CA LEU A 374 -14.65 -5.74 14.59
C LEU A 374 -14.15 -7.18 14.32
N GLU A 375 -12.88 -7.48 14.61
CA GLU A 375 -12.34 -8.85 14.47
C GLU A 375 -13.05 -9.85 15.39
N CYS A 376 -13.39 -9.48 16.63
CA CYS A 376 -14.12 -10.35 17.56
C CYS A 376 -15.54 -10.64 17.07
N ILE A 377 -16.25 -9.64 16.55
CA ILE A 377 -17.59 -9.81 15.96
C ILE A 377 -17.51 -10.76 14.76
N LYS A 378 -16.59 -10.51 13.82
CA LYS A 378 -16.39 -11.37 12.63
C LYS A 378 -16.04 -12.81 12.99
N ALA A 379 -15.17 -13.02 13.97
CA ALA A 379 -14.77 -14.36 14.41
C ALA A 379 -15.94 -15.20 14.89
N ARG A 380 -16.96 -14.57 15.48
CA ARG A 380 -18.20 -15.25 15.87
C ARG A 380 -19.03 -15.64 14.65
N GLU A 381 -19.30 -14.70 13.75
CA GLU A 381 -20.21 -14.93 12.62
C GLU A 381 -19.60 -15.83 11.53
N ILE A 382 -18.27 -15.81 11.37
CA ILE A 382 -17.58 -16.60 10.34
C ILE A 382 -17.64 -18.12 10.60
N CYS A 383 -17.99 -18.56 11.81
CA CYS A 383 -18.02 -19.98 12.16
C CYS A 383 -18.93 -20.80 11.24
N ARG A 384 -20.08 -20.24 10.81
CA ARG A 384 -20.96 -20.89 9.82
C ARG A 384 -20.26 -21.09 8.48
N ARG A 385 -19.57 -20.06 8.00
CA ARG A 385 -18.84 -20.04 6.73
C ARG A 385 -17.69 -21.06 6.73
N ILE A 386 -16.92 -21.12 7.82
CA ILE A 386 -15.84 -22.11 7.98
C ILE A 386 -16.39 -23.53 7.88
N LYS A 387 -17.48 -23.82 8.58
CA LYS A 387 -18.11 -25.15 8.55
C LYS A 387 -18.52 -25.54 7.13
N GLN A 388 -19.13 -24.62 6.38
CA GLN A 388 -19.54 -24.88 4.99
C GLN A 388 -18.34 -25.24 4.09
N HIS A 389 -17.19 -24.58 4.24
CA HIS A 389 -15.97 -24.96 3.51
C HIS A 389 -15.44 -26.33 3.93
N LEU A 390 -15.43 -26.63 5.23
CA LEU A 390 -15.01 -27.94 5.73
C LEU A 390 -15.92 -29.07 5.22
N ASP A 391 -17.23 -28.83 5.14
CA ASP A 391 -18.21 -29.78 4.61
C ASP A 391 -18.01 -30.06 3.10
N LEU A 392 -17.43 -29.11 2.36
CA LEU A 392 -16.97 -29.30 0.97
C LEU A 392 -15.63 -30.06 0.86
N GLY A 393 -15.05 -30.51 1.96
CA GLY A 393 -13.77 -31.22 1.99
C GLY A 393 -12.55 -30.32 1.83
N ARG A 394 -12.71 -28.99 1.98
CA ARG A 394 -11.61 -28.02 1.89
C ARG A 394 -10.85 -27.95 3.20
N LYS A 395 -9.59 -27.48 3.13
CA LYS A 395 -8.84 -27.06 4.32
C LYS A 395 -8.83 -25.55 4.44
N VAL A 396 -9.06 -25.06 5.66
CA VAL A 396 -9.31 -23.65 5.96
C VAL A 396 -8.15 -23.03 6.74
N VAL A 397 -7.67 -21.90 6.25
CA VAL A 397 -6.69 -21.04 6.93
C VAL A 397 -7.39 -19.76 7.35
N VAL A 398 -7.42 -19.43 8.64
CA VAL A 398 -8.02 -18.20 9.14
C VAL A 398 -6.94 -17.24 9.62
N PHE A 399 -6.85 -16.06 9.01
CA PHE A 399 -5.93 -15.00 9.42
C PHE A 399 -6.60 -13.95 10.30
N HIS A 400 -5.90 -13.52 11.34
CA HIS A 400 -6.32 -12.46 12.28
C HIS A 400 -5.14 -11.59 12.72
N ASN A 401 -5.38 -10.35 13.16
CA ASN A 401 -4.32 -9.46 13.62
C ASN A 401 -4.02 -9.61 15.11
N TYR A 402 -5.07 -9.67 15.94
CA TYR A 402 -4.93 -9.49 17.38
C TYR A 402 -5.10 -10.80 18.16
N ASN A 403 -4.26 -10.98 19.19
CA ASN A 403 -4.38 -12.12 20.13
C ASN A 403 -5.23 -11.79 21.36
N ASN A 404 -5.46 -10.50 21.63
CA ASN A 404 -6.17 -10.03 22.80
C ASN A 404 -7.69 -10.09 22.56
N SER A 405 -8.45 -10.21 23.65
CA SER A 405 -9.91 -10.07 23.64
C SER A 405 -10.34 -8.60 23.58
N LEU A 406 -11.65 -8.37 23.54
CA LEU A 406 -12.24 -7.04 23.72
C LEU A 406 -11.63 -6.36 24.97
N PRO A 407 -10.98 -5.18 24.84
CA PRO A 407 -10.31 -4.53 25.97
C PRO A 407 -11.27 -4.10 27.08
N SER A 408 -12.43 -3.55 26.72
CA SER A 408 -13.50 -3.13 27.62
C SER A 408 -14.84 -3.02 26.86
N HIS A 409 -15.95 -2.92 27.58
CA HIS A 409 -17.28 -2.80 26.97
C HIS A 409 -17.44 -1.43 26.27
N PRO A 410 -17.99 -1.36 25.02
CA PRO A 410 -18.03 -0.13 24.21
C PRO A 410 -18.84 0.99 24.86
N PHE A 411 -19.90 0.67 25.59
CA PHE A 411 -20.84 1.65 26.14
C PHE A 411 -20.82 1.76 27.67
N GLN A 412 -19.86 1.09 28.33
CA GLN A 412 -19.65 1.28 29.78
C GLN A 412 -18.46 2.21 29.94
N PHE A 413 -18.71 3.39 30.49
CA PHE A 413 -17.74 4.48 30.54
C PHE A 413 -17.22 4.63 31.95
N GLU A 414 -15.90 4.51 32.09
CA GLU A 414 -15.20 4.81 33.34
C GLU A 414 -14.53 6.17 33.18
N ILE A 415 -14.67 7.05 34.17
CA ILE A 415 -14.20 8.44 34.06
C ILE A 415 -12.69 8.52 33.73
N ASP A 416 -11.89 7.64 34.34
CA ASP A 416 -10.44 7.56 34.17
C ASP A 416 -10.01 7.31 32.72
N GLU A 417 -10.87 6.74 31.87
CA GLU A 417 -10.58 6.51 30.45
C GLU A 417 -10.59 7.82 29.62
N PHE A 418 -11.20 8.88 30.16
CA PHE A 418 -11.47 10.13 29.44
C PHE A 418 -10.75 11.36 29.98
N LEU A 419 -10.18 11.27 31.18
CA LEU A 419 -9.40 12.35 31.80
C LEU A 419 -8.13 12.64 31.01
N ASP A 420 -7.78 13.92 30.89
CA ASP A 420 -6.45 14.31 30.38
C ASP A 420 -5.36 14.08 31.44
N LYS A 421 -4.09 14.02 31.02
CA LYS A 421 -2.96 13.72 31.92
C LYS A 421 -2.86 14.64 33.14
N ASP A 422 -3.35 15.86 33.00
CA ASP A 422 -3.31 16.91 34.03
C ASP A 422 -4.67 17.09 34.74
N GLU A 423 -5.67 16.28 34.39
CA GLU A 423 -7.04 16.34 34.91
C GLU A 423 -7.28 15.18 35.88
N TYR A 424 -7.56 15.48 37.16
CA TYR A 424 -7.76 14.45 38.20
C TYR A 424 -9.23 14.08 38.42
N SER A 425 -10.16 14.91 37.95
CA SER A 425 -11.61 14.71 38.09
C SER A 425 -12.37 15.61 37.13
N ASN A 426 -13.55 15.20 36.69
CA ASN A 426 -14.48 16.02 35.91
C ASN A 426 -15.93 15.68 36.30
N GLU A 427 -16.51 16.47 37.20
CA GLU A 427 -17.86 16.22 37.75
C GLU A 427 -18.94 16.28 36.65
N ASP A 428 -18.82 17.19 35.68
CA ASP A 428 -19.78 17.32 34.59
C ASP A 428 -19.77 16.08 33.67
N LEU A 429 -18.58 15.54 33.38
CA LEU A 429 -18.44 14.28 32.64
C LEU A 429 -19.00 13.10 33.43
N GLU A 430 -18.79 13.06 34.75
CA GLU A 430 -19.37 12.02 35.61
C GLU A 430 -20.90 12.07 35.59
N ILE A 431 -21.49 13.27 35.61
CA ILE A 431 -22.93 13.47 35.45
C ILE A 431 -23.40 12.99 34.08
N GLU A 432 -22.69 13.35 33.01
CA GLU A 432 -23.01 12.90 31.64
C GLU A 432 -22.97 11.35 31.52
N ILE A 433 -21.94 10.71 32.07
CA ILE A 433 -21.81 9.23 32.09
C ILE A 433 -22.97 8.58 32.87
N ASN A 434 -23.29 9.11 34.06
CA ASN A 434 -24.38 8.61 34.88
C ASN A 434 -25.76 8.79 34.20
N ASN A 435 -25.94 9.90 33.47
CA ASN A 435 -27.15 10.13 32.68
C ASN A 435 -27.23 9.18 31.49
N PHE A 436 -26.11 8.96 30.79
CA PHE A 436 -26.03 7.99 29.70
C PHE A 436 -26.41 6.59 30.18
N GLN A 437 -25.86 6.13 31.31
CA GLN A 437 -26.19 4.83 31.90
C GLN A 437 -27.70 4.64 32.15
N LYS A 438 -28.39 5.69 32.59
CA LYS A 438 -29.84 5.65 32.87
C LYS A 438 -30.67 5.68 31.60
N GLU A 439 -30.38 6.62 30.71
CA GLU A 439 -31.19 6.88 29.51
C GLU A 439 -30.94 5.85 28.40
N TYR A 440 -29.68 5.44 28.24
CA TYR A 440 -29.23 4.47 27.24
C TYR A 440 -28.88 3.13 27.87
N SER A 441 -29.67 2.72 28.88
CA SER A 441 -29.45 1.50 29.67
C SER A 441 -29.41 0.21 28.82
N PHE A 442 -30.07 0.18 27.67
CA PHE A 442 -29.96 -0.93 26.71
C PHE A 442 -28.52 -1.13 26.23
N PHE A 443 -27.86 -0.06 25.79
CA PHE A 443 -26.48 -0.11 25.31
C PHE A 443 -25.52 -0.37 26.47
N TRP A 444 -25.73 0.24 27.64
CA TRP A 444 -24.91 -0.01 28.83
C TRP A 444 -24.90 -1.48 29.27
N ASN A 445 -26.04 -2.17 29.15
CA ASN A 445 -26.23 -3.56 29.57
C ASN A 445 -26.17 -4.56 28.40
N LEU A 446 -25.59 -4.16 27.26
CA LEU A 446 -25.48 -5.03 26.11
C LEU A 446 -24.61 -6.26 26.47
N GLU A 447 -25.13 -7.46 26.23
CA GLU A 447 -24.41 -8.68 26.59
C GLU A 447 -23.29 -8.96 25.57
N LEU A 448 -22.04 -8.71 25.96
CA LEU A 448 -20.86 -8.88 25.09
C LEU A 448 -19.85 -9.91 25.61
N ASN A 449 -20.16 -10.63 26.69
CA ASN A 449 -19.24 -11.58 27.33
C ASN A 449 -18.78 -12.73 26.39
N TYR A 450 -19.55 -12.99 25.33
CA TYR A 450 -19.22 -13.98 24.32
C TYR A 450 -18.33 -13.44 23.18
N LEU A 451 -18.09 -12.11 23.10
CA LEU A 451 -17.15 -11.50 22.16
C LEU A 451 -15.72 -11.64 22.70
N ILE A 452 -15.24 -12.87 22.75
CA ILE A 452 -13.88 -13.21 23.17
C ILE A 452 -12.91 -13.15 21.97
N ASN A 453 -11.61 -13.34 22.24
CA ASN A 453 -10.61 -13.25 21.18
C ASN A 453 -10.82 -14.31 20.09
N VAL A 454 -10.40 -13.99 18.86
CA VAL A 454 -10.61 -14.81 17.66
C VAL A 454 -10.21 -16.28 17.87
N ARG A 455 -9.05 -16.51 18.50
CA ARG A 455 -8.51 -17.87 18.69
C ARG A 455 -9.40 -18.69 19.60
N GLU A 456 -9.80 -18.12 20.73
CA GLU A 456 -10.69 -18.78 21.68
C GLU A 456 -12.06 -19.05 21.06
N THR A 457 -12.63 -18.06 20.36
CA THR A 457 -13.90 -18.22 19.63
C THR A 457 -13.81 -19.41 18.67
N LEU A 458 -12.83 -19.43 17.77
CA LEU A 458 -12.67 -20.52 16.81
C LEU A 458 -12.37 -21.87 17.47
N ARG A 459 -11.63 -21.90 18.57
CA ARG A 459 -11.36 -23.15 19.32
C ARG A 459 -12.61 -23.71 19.99
N LEU A 460 -13.53 -22.86 20.46
CA LEU A 460 -14.80 -23.30 21.03
C LEU A 460 -15.69 -23.98 19.98
N PHE A 461 -15.76 -23.42 18.77
CA PHE A 461 -16.55 -23.99 17.67
C PHE A 461 -15.84 -25.17 16.98
N PHE A 462 -14.51 -25.14 16.93
CA PHE A 462 -13.68 -26.14 16.26
C PHE A 462 -12.54 -26.63 17.19
N PRO A 463 -12.81 -27.60 18.09
CA PRO A 463 -11.83 -28.06 19.07
C PRO A 463 -10.52 -28.63 18.49
N HIS A 464 -10.55 -29.08 17.24
CA HIS A 464 -9.38 -29.62 16.52
C HIS A 464 -8.57 -28.55 15.78
N ALA A 465 -9.01 -27.28 15.78
CA ALA A 465 -8.30 -26.18 15.15
C ALA A 465 -6.88 -26.05 15.71
N LYS A 466 -5.90 -25.86 14.83
CA LYS A 466 -4.51 -25.61 15.22
C LYS A 466 -4.20 -24.13 15.16
N GLU A 467 -3.23 -23.70 15.95
CA GLU A 467 -2.82 -22.29 16.03
C GLU A 467 -1.39 -22.08 15.52
N PHE A 468 -1.18 -20.94 14.86
CA PHE A 468 0.12 -20.43 14.47
C PHE A 468 0.24 -18.96 14.87
N ASN A 469 0.83 -18.70 16.04
CA ASN A 469 1.02 -17.34 16.57
C ASN A 469 2.25 -17.29 17.51
N GLY A 470 2.61 -16.09 17.97
CA GLY A 470 3.77 -15.88 18.84
C GLY A 470 3.72 -16.59 20.20
N THR A 471 2.53 -16.99 20.68
CA THR A 471 2.35 -17.66 21.99
C THR A 471 2.55 -19.18 21.91
N VAL A 472 2.51 -19.76 20.71
CA VAL A 472 2.74 -21.18 20.49
C VAL A 472 4.25 -21.44 20.33
N ASN A 473 4.77 -22.41 21.09
CA ASN A 473 6.19 -22.76 21.01
C ASN A 473 6.59 -23.21 19.60
N LYS A 474 7.87 -23.00 19.25
CA LYS A 474 8.38 -23.17 17.87
C LYS A 474 8.20 -24.59 17.32
N ARG A 475 8.42 -25.62 18.15
CA ARG A 475 8.32 -27.03 17.73
C ARG A 475 6.87 -27.39 17.38
N LEU A 476 5.94 -26.97 18.23
CA LEU A 476 4.51 -27.19 18.02
C LEU A 476 3.99 -26.42 16.80
N ARG A 477 4.46 -25.18 16.58
CA ARG A 477 4.12 -24.42 15.36
C ARG A 477 4.50 -25.15 14.07
N SER A 478 5.72 -25.67 13.99
CA SER A 478 6.15 -26.46 12.83
C SER A 478 5.35 -27.74 12.66
N GLN A 479 5.02 -28.41 13.77
CA GLN A 479 4.18 -29.61 13.74
C GLN A 479 2.77 -29.30 13.23
N ASN A 480 2.13 -28.22 13.72
CA ASN A 480 0.80 -27.80 13.28
C ASN A 480 0.73 -27.57 11.77
N ILE A 481 1.77 -26.96 11.17
CA ILE A 481 1.86 -26.79 9.70
C ILE A 481 1.94 -28.14 8.99
N ASN A 482 2.81 -29.03 9.47
CA ASN A 482 2.99 -30.34 8.86
C ASN A 482 1.72 -31.17 8.94
N ASP A 483 1.01 -31.13 10.07
CA ASP A 483 -0.26 -31.83 10.25
C ASP A 483 -1.33 -31.25 9.34
N PHE A 484 -1.45 -29.92 9.24
CA PHE A 484 -2.39 -29.27 8.32
C PHE A 484 -2.14 -29.66 6.84
N ASN A 485 -0.88 -29.75 6.40
CA ASN A 485 -0.55 -30.07 5.01
C ASN A 485 -0.70 -31.56 4.64
N ARG A 486 -0.91 -32.47 5.60
CA ARG A 486 -1.13 -33.90 5.32
C ARG A 486 -2.58 -34.17 4.95
N ASP A 487 -2.81 -34.89 3.86
CA ASP A 487 -4.17 -35.18 3.37
C ASP A 487 -5.00 -35.98 4.39
N HIS A 488 -4.42 -37.03 4.98
CA HIS A 488 -5.11 -37.88 5.96
C HIS A 488 -5.00 -37.37 7.42
N SER A 489 -4.82 -36.07 7.63
CA SER A 489 -4.82 -35.49 8.98
C SER A 489 -6.20 -34.99 9.37
N ASP A 490 -6.56 -35.13 10.65
CA ASP A 490 -7.75 -34.49 11.24
C ASP A 490 -7.62 -32.96 11.34
N THR A 491 -6.45 -32.40 11.01
CA THR A 491 -6.21 -30.95 11.00
C THR A 491 -6.64 -30.34 9.68
N ASN A 492 -7.88 -29.85 9.65
CA ASN A 492 -8.46 -29.16 8.48
C ASN A 492 -8.67 -27.65 8.69
N LEU A 493 -8.42 -27.14 9.89
CA LEU A 493 -8.49 -25.72 10.23
C LEU A 493 -7.22 -25.27 10.96
N ILE A 494 -6.59 -24.21 10.47
CA ILE A 494 -5.47 -23.55 11.14
C ILE A 494 -5.73 -22.04 11.27
N VAL A 495 -5.55 -21.53 12.48
CA VAL A 495 -5.74 -20.12 12.85
C VAL A 495 -4.37 -19.45 12.97
N VAL A 496 -4.13 -18.44 12.15
CA VAL A 496 -2.81 -17.83 11.93
C VAL A 496 -2.86 -16.35 12.29
N GLN A 497 -1.98 -15.93 13.19
CA GLN A 497 -1.78 -14.50 13.44
C GLN A 497 -0.99 -13.89 12.28
N ILE A 498 -1.50 -12.84 11.63
CA ILE A 498 -0.89 -12.18 10.47
C ILE A 498 0.58 -11.85 10.74
N LYS A 499 0.89 -11.15 11.83
CA LYS A 499 2.27 -10.78 12.18
C LYS A 499 3.23 -11.97 12.30
N ALA A 500 2.73 -13.16 12.66
CA ALA A 500 3.55 -14.36 12.78
C ALA A 500 3.64 -15.15 11.47
N GLY A 501 2.56 -15.19 10.68
CA GLY A 501 2.41 -16.08 9.52
C GLY A 501 2.36 -15.40 8.15
N GLN A 502 2.43 -14.06 8.09
CA GLN A 502 2.53 -13.33 6.82
C GLN A 502 3.80 -13.66 6.04
N GLU A 503 4.83 -14.17 6.73
CA GLU A 503 6.14 -14.54 6.18
C GLU A 503 6.51 -15.97 6.59
N GLY A 504 7.24 -16.66 5.70
CA GLY A 504 7.96 -17.88 6.06
C GLY A 504 7.17 -19.17 6.27
N ILE A 505 5.85 -19.20 6.04
CA ILE A 505 5.05 -20.44 6.07
C ILE A 505 4.48 -20.81 4.70
N SER A 506 4.11 -22.08 4.54
CA SER A 506 3.53 -22.67 3.33
C SER A 506 2.34 -23.56 3.69
N LEU A 507 1.17 -23.24 3.15
CA LEU A 507 -0.12 -23.87 3.44
C LEU A 507 -0.90 -24.26 2.17
N HIS A 508 -0.26 -24.22 1.00
CA HIS A 508 -0.88 -24.56 -0.29
C HIS A 508 -1.20 -26.06 -0.42
N ASP A 509 -2.13 -26.39 -1.31
CA ASP A 509 -2.39 -27.77 -1.70
C ASP A 509 -1.31 -28.24 -2.69
N ARG A 510 -0.58 -29.29 -2.32
CA ARG A 510 0.50 -29.90 -3.11
C ARG A 510 0.09 -31.21 -3.77
N THR A 511 -1.08 -31.74 -3.44
CA THR A 511 -1.56 -33.05 -3.89
C THR A 511 -2.80 -32.93 -4.76
N GLY A 512 -3.53 -31.82 -4.65
CA GLY A 512 -4.78 -31.56 -5.35
C GLY A 512 -5.99 -32.22 -4.67
N VAL A 513 -5.80 -32.82 -3.49
CA VAL A 513 -6.84 -33.57 -2.77
C VAL A 513 -7.78 -32.63 -2.02
N HIS A 514 -7.26 -31.52 -1.49
CA HIS A 514 -7.98 -30.66 -0.57
C HIS A 514 -7.75 -29.19 -0.93
N GLN A 515 -8.67 -28.62 -1.70
CA GLN A 515 -8.63 -27.20 -2.05
C GLN A 515 -8.47 -26.33 -0.79
N ARG A 516 -7.64 -25.28 -0.88
CA ARG A 516 -7.38 -24.36 0.24
C ARG A 516 -8.27 -23.13 0.15
N VAL A 517 -8.87 -22.76 1.29
CA VAL A 517 -9.51 -21.45 1.48
C VAL A 517 -8.73 -20.65 2.52
N LEU A 518 -8.48 -19.38 2.25
CA LEU A 518 -7.91 -18.42 3.18
C LEU A 518 -9.00 -17.41 3.53
N ILE A 519 -9.36 -17.34 4.80
CA ILE A 519 -10.32 -16.37 5.32
C ILE A 519 -9.55 -15.33 6.15
N ASN A 520 -9.66 -14.05 5.81
CA ASN A 520 -9.07 -12.96 6.57
C ASN A 520 -10.15 -12.19 7.34
N LEU A 521 -10.00 -12.13 8.66
CA LEU A 521 -10.91 -11.40 9.55
C LEU A 521 -10.49 -9.95 9.79
N GLY A 522 -9.22 -9.64 9.55
CA GLY A 522 -8.68 -8.30 9.67
C GLY A 522 -9.20 -7.37 8.58
N LEU A 523 -9.03 -6.07 8.79
CA LEU A 523 -9.30 -5.09 7.72
C LEU A 523 -8.29 -5.28 6.59
N PRO A 524 -8.72 -5.45 5.33
CA PRO A 524 -7.84 -5.72 4.21
C PRO A 524 -7.25 -4.41 3.63
N THR A 525 -6.61 -3.63 4.50
CA THR A 525 -6.18 -2.26 4.19
C THR A 525 -4.77 -2.19 3.64
N ALA A 526 -4.14 -3.34 3.40
CA ALA A 526 -2.72 -3.51 3.20
C ALA A 526 -2.47 -4.40 1.98
N PRO A 527 -2.59 -3.89 0.74
CA PRO A 527 -2.51 -4.72 -0.47
C PRO A 527 -1.24 -5.58 -0.52
N THR A 528 -0.11 -5.00 -0.14
CA THR A 528 1.18 -5.69 -0.06
C THR A 528 1.17 -6.86 0.94
N GLN A 529 0.69 -6.64 2.16
CA GLN A 529 0.53 -7.68 3.18
C GLN A 529 -0.53 -8.72 2.77
N ALA A 530 -1.56 -8.30 2.05
CA ALA A 530 -2.60 -9.17 1.53
C ALA A 530 -2.00 -10.16 0.52
N ILE A 531 -1.21 -9.71 -0.46
CA ILE A 531 -0.49 -10.61 -1.39
C ILE A 531 0.43 -11.58 -0.65
N GLN A 532 1.13 -11.11 0.38
CA GLN A 532 1.99 -11.98 1.20
C GLN A 532 1.19 -13.06 1.93
N THR A 533 -0.04 -12.74 2.33
CA THR A 533 -0.96 -13.63 3.03
C THR A 533 -1.63 -14.61 2.06
N GLU A 534 -2.17 -14.12 0.94
CA GLU A 534 -2.71 -14.90 -0.18
C GLU A 534 -1.68 -15.92 -0.69
N GLY A 535 -0.42 -15.47 -0.85
CA GLY A 535 0.72 -16.29 -1.26
C GLY A 535 1.10 -17.44 -0.30
N ARG A 536 0.41 -17.57 0.85
CA ARG A 536 0.59 -18.72 1.76
C ARG A 536 -0.12 -19.96 1.26
N ILE A 537 -1.27 -19.80 0.59
CA ILE A 537 -2.02 -20.90 0.00
C ILE A 537 -1.91 -20.96 -1.53
N TYR A 538 -1.46 -19.90 -2.19
CA TYR A 538 -1.34 -19.84 -3.65
C TYR A 538 0.08 -19.46 -4.08
N ARG A 539 0.84 -20.44 -4.58
CA ARG A 539 2.27 -20.31 -4.88
C ARG A 539 2.76 -21.45 -5.76
N GLU A 540 4.00 -21.38 -6.24
CA GLU A 540 4.61 -22.46 -7.02
C GLU A 540 4.48 -23.83 -6.35
N GLY A 541 4.13 -24.85 -7.14
CA GLY A 541 3.82 -26.20 -6.66
C GLY A 541 2.37 -26.42 -6.20
N LEU A 542 1.50 -25.42 -6.37
CA LEU A 542 0.06 -25.55 -6.15
C LEU A 542 -0.57 -26.55 -7.14
N MET A 543 -1.45 -27.42 -6.64
CA MET A 543 -2.15 -28.46 -7.41
C MET A 543 -3.68 -28.32 -7.42
N SER A 544 -4.22 -27.19 -6.95
CA SER A 544 -5.65 -26.88 -6.93
C SER A 544 -5.88 -25.37 -6.95
N ASN A 545 -7.05 -24.91 -7.37
CA ASN A 545 -7.41 -23.49 -7.30
C ASN A 545 -7.40 -22.92 -5.87
N GLY A 546 -6.97 -21.66 -5.67
CA GLY A 546 -6.96 -20.98 -4.37
C GLY A 546 -8.22 -20.13 -4.13
N ILE A 547 -8.67 -19.99 -2.89
CA ILE A 547 -9.82 -19.12 -2.56
C ILE A 547 -9.41 -18.15 -1.46
N TYR A 548 -9.62 -16.85 -1.67
CA TYR A 548 -9.44 -15.81 -0.67
C TYR A 548 -10.78 -15.19 -0.30
N GLU A 549 -11.13 -15.20 0.98
CA GLU A 549 -12.33 -14.57 1.51
C GLU A 549 -11.96 -13.50 2.53
N TYR A 550 -12.38 -12.26 2.26
CA TYR A 550 -12.24 -11.12 3.16
C TYR A 550 -13.56 -10.86 3.87
N ALA A 551 -13.61 -11.13 5.17
CA ALA A 551 -14.82 -10.94 5.95
C ALA A 551 -15.07 -9.44 6.22
N THR A 552 -16.28 -8.98 5.95
CA THR A 552 -16.73 -7.60 6.19
C THR A 552 -18.10 -7.59 6.85
N LEU A 553 -18.30 -6.66 7.80
CA LEU A 553 -19.60 -6.45 8.46
C LEU A 553 -20.44 -5.38 7.75
N GLN A 554 -19.82 -4.57 6.90
CA GLN A 554 -20.45 -3.47 6.15
C GLN A 554 -21.15 -2.42 7.02
N THR A 555 -20.78 -2.33 8.30
CA THR A 555 -21.27 -1.27 9.18
C THR A 555 -20.52 0.03 8.92
N THR A 556 -21.12 1.18 9.25
CA THR A 556 -20.49 2.48 9.04
C THR A 556 -19.16 2.59 9.79
N THR A 557 -19.11 2.11 11.03
CA THR A 557 -17.86 2.06 11.81
C THR A 557 -16.76 1.28 11.11
N GLU A 558 -17.08 0.13 10.50
CA GLU A 558 -16.10 -0.65 9.75
C GLU A 558 -15.59 0.10 8.52
N ARG A 559 -16.49 0.74 7.76
CA ARG A 559 -16.13 1.50 6.55
C ARG A 559 -15.19 2.65 6.87
N TYR A 560 -15.46 3.40 7.94
CA TYR A 560 -14.54 4.45 8.39
C TYR A 560 -13.18 3.88 8.83
N ALA A 561 -13.16 2.77 9.56
CA ALA A 561 -11.91 2.12 9.96
C ALA A 561 -11.09 1.65 8.73
N PHE A 562 -11.77 1.09 7.71
CA PHE A 562 -11.16 0.70 6.44
C PHE A 562 -10.63 1.91 5.66
N ALA A 563 -11.47 2.91 5.41
CA ALA A 563 -11.14 4.15 4.71
C ALA A 563 -9.95 4.89 5.34
N THR A 564 -9.98 5.09 6.66
CA THR A 564 -8.91 5.76 7.40
C THR A 564 -7.58 5.05 7.21
N LYS A 565 -7.57 3.72 7.22
CA LYS A 565 -6.34 2.94 7.18
C LYS A 565 -5.75 2.85 5.77
N ILE A 566 -6.61 2.72 4.76
CA ILE A 566 -6.25 2.84 3.34
C ILE A 566 -5.61 4.22 3.09
N ALA A 567 -6.27 5.30 3.49
CA ALA A 567 -5.77 6.66 3.28
C ALA A 567 -4.43 6.95 3.99
N GLN A 568 -4.19 6.36 5.16
CA GLN A 568 -2.88 6.42 5.84
C GLN A 568 -1.78 5.72 5.04
N ARG A 569 -2.09 4.60 4.38
CA ARG A 569 -1.11 3.78 3.65
C ARG A 569 -0.82 4.27 2.24
N SER A 570 -1.77 4.95 1.58
CA SER A 570 -1.45 5.71 0.36
C SER A 570 -0.43 6.84 0.61
N LYS A 571 -0.10 7.17 1.87
CA LYS A 571 1.00 8.08 2.25
C LYS A 571 2.30 7.36 2.61
N THR A 572 2.30 6.03 2.65
CA THR A 572 3.49 5.19 2.85
C THR A 572 3.98 4.67 1.51
N ALA A 573 5.27 4.35 1.40
CA ALA A 573 5.92 4.12 0.11
C ALA A 573 5.67 2.71 -0.46
N GLU A 574 4.44 2.20 -0.34
CA GLU A 574 4.05 0.86 -0.82
C GLU A 574 4.19 0.74 -2.35
N ASN A 575 4.08 1.84 -3.11
CA ASN A 575 4.27 1.81 -4.57
C ASN A 575 5.73 1.52 -4.98
N LEU A 576 6.71 1.75 -4.11
CA LEU A 576 8.14 1.51 -4.40
C LEU A 576 8.47 0.03 -4.65
N ALA A 577 7.56 -0.88 -4.33
CA ALA A 577 7.78 -2.32 -4.44
C ALA A 577 7.29 -2.90 -5.77
N MET A 578 6.17 -2.40 -6.28
CA MET A 578 5.41 -3.06 -7.37
C MET A 578 4.92 -2.09 -8.45
N GLY A 579 5.22 -0.78 -8.36
CA GLY A 579 4.84 0.20 -9.39
C GLY A 579 3.33 0.29 -9.60
N ASN A 580 2.88 0.25 -10.85
CA ASN A 580 1.45 0.32 -11.21
C ASN A 580 0.60 -0.79 -10.57
N LEU A 581 1.19 -1.97 -10.38
CA LEU A 581 0.51 -3.13 -9.78
C LEU A 581 -0.04 -2.84 -8.38
N ALA A 582 0.64 -2.02 -7.57
CA ALA A 582 0.17 -1.69 -6.23
C ALA A 582 -1.14 -0.87 -6.24
N ARG A 583 -1.29 0.06 -7.19
CA ARG A 583 -2.50 0.90 -7.34
C ARG A 583 -3.70 0.08 -7.76
N ASP A 584 -3.53 -0.78 -8.75
CA ASP A 584 -4.63 -1.57 -9.29
C ASP A 584 -5.12 -2.58 -8.25
N LEU A 585 -4.22 -3.10 -7.41
CA LEU A 585 -4.60 -3.90 -6.25
C LEU A 585 -5.33 -3.09 -5.18
N GLU A 586 -4.88 -1.88 -4.84
CA GLU A 586 -5.65 -1.01 -3.92
C GLU A 586 -7.08 -0.77 -4.46
N THR A 587 -7.20 -0.53 -5.76
CA THR A 587 -8.48 -0.36 -6.45
C THR A 587 -9.31 -1.63 -6.37
N ALA A 588 -8.75 -2.80 -6.67
CA ALA A 588 -9.42 -4.08 -6.58
C ALA A 588 -9.95 -4.36 -5.17
N PHE A 589 -9.19 -3.98 -4.13
CA PHE A 589 -9.60 -4.14 -2.73
C PHE A 589 -10.73 -3.18 -2.33
N LYS A 590 -10.68 -1.91 -2.77
CA LYS A 590 -11.79 -0.97 -2.57
C LYS A 590 -13.06 -1.46 -3.25
N GLU A 591 -12.96 -1.91 -4.49
CA GLU A 591 -14.11 -2.39 -5.27
C GLU A 591 -14.69 -3.68 -4.70
N GLY A 592 -13.84 -4.63 -4.33
CA GLY A 592 -14.28 -5.84 -3.63
C GLY A 592 -14.97 -5.50 -2.30
N TYR A 593 -14.40 -4.57 -1.52
CA TYR A 593 -14.99 -4.13 -0.26
C TYR A 593 -16.33 -3.41 -0.43
N ASN A 594 -16.51 -2.64 -1.51
CA ASN A 594 -17.76 -1.96 -1.84
C ASN A 594 -18.85 -2.90 -2.36
N ASN A 595 -18.46 -4.01 -2.98
CA ASN A 595 -19.37 -4.96 -3.61
C ASN A 595 -19.24 -6.36 -2.99
N PRO A 596 -19.43 -6.51 -1.66
CA PRO A 596 -19.35 -7.83 -1.04
C PRO A 596 -20.60 -8.65 -1.37
N HIS A 597 -20.47 -9.98 -1.32
CA HIS A 597 -21.60 -10.90 -1.46
C HIS A 597 -21.77 -11.76 -0.21
N SER A 598 -22.91 -12.42 -0.11
CA SER A 598 -23.25 -13.35 0.98
C SER A 598 -23.57 -14.77 0.49
N GLU A 599 -23.34 -15.03 -0.81
CA GLU A 599 -23.54 -16.34 -1.43
C GLU A 599 -22.75 -17.44 -0.72
N GLU A 600 -23.35 -18.62 -0.52
CA GLU A 600 -22.73 -19.74 0.18
C GLU A 600 -21.55 -20.35 -0.59
N PRO A 601 -20.60 -21.02 0.10
CA PRO A 601 -19.49 -21.65 -0.60
C PRO A 601 -19.99 -22.69 -1.60
N ASN A 602 -19.37 -22.73 -2.76
CA ASN A 602 -19.73 -23.67 -3.82
C ASN A 602 -18.48 -24.27 -4.46
N ILE A 603 -18.64 -25.38 -5.17
CA ILE A 603 -17.54 -26.18 -5.73
C ILE A 603 -16.73 -25.43 -6.80
N ASN A 604 -17.34 -24.43 -7.46
CA ASN A 604 -16.70 -23.67 -8.54
C ASN A 604 -15.89 -22.46 -8.03
N GLN A 605 -15.90 -22.17 -6.72
CA GLN A 605 -15.07 -21.09 -6.17
C GLN A 605 -13.57 -21.35 -6.40
N GLY A 606 -12.82 -20.25 -6.53
CA GLY A 606 -11.38 -20.27 -6.78
C GLY A 606 -10.99 -20.01 -8.23
N VAL A 607 -11.90 -19.51 -9.06
CA VAL A 607 -11.64 -19.18 -10.48
C VAL A 607 -12.00 -17.73 -10.78
N GLY A 608 -11.42 -17.16 -11.84
CA GLY A 608 -11.69 -15.83 -12.37
C GLY A 608 -10.81 -14.72 -11.81
N GLY A 609 -10.07 -14.96 -10.74
CA GLY A 609 -9.23 -13.95 -10.07
C GLY A 609 -8.09 -13.45 -10.95
N LYS A 610 -7.41 -14.34 -11.70
CA LYS A 610 -6.38 -13.92 -12.66
C LYS A 610 -6.92 -13.02 -13.77
N GLU A 611 -8.10 -13.35 -14.28
CA GLU A 611 -8.74 -12.58 -15.36
C GLU A 611 -9.22 -11.22 -14.85
N ALA A 612 -9.83 -11.19 -13.66
CA ALA A 612 -10.24 -9.94 -13.01
C ALA A 612 -9.05 -9.00 -12.76
N ASP A 613 -7.95 -9.53 -12.21
CA ASP A 613 -6.73 -8.73 -12.01
C ASP A 613 -6.16 -8.26 -13.37
N LYS A 614 -6.11 -9.13 -14.39
CA LYS A 614 -5.69 -8.75 -15.76
C LYS A 614 -6.56 -7.66 -16.37
N PHE A 615 -7.86 -7.76 -16.22
CA PHE A 615 -8.82 -6.81 -16.77
C PHE A 615 -8.58 -5.41 -16.19
N LEU A 616 -8.39 -5.31 -14.87
CA LEU A 616 -8.07 -4.04 -14.19
C LEU A 616 -6.79 -3.38 -14.71
N PHE A 617 -5.79 -4.16 -15.15
CA PHE A 617 -4.55 -3.64 -15.74
C PHE A 617 -4.72 -3.07 -17.16
N THR A 618 -5.80 -3.42 -17.86
CA THR A 618 -5.93 -3.16 -19.31
C THR A 618 -6.97 -2.10 -19.69
N ILE A 619 -7.93 -1.81 -18.81
CA ILE A 619 -9.04 -0.91 -19.13
C ILE A 619 -8.73 0.56 -18.86
N SER A 620 -9.37 1.45 -19.63
CA SER A 620 -9.27 2.90 -19.44
C SER A 620 -9.91 3.35 -18.13
N GLU A 621 -9.53 4.53 -17.62
CA GLU A 621 -10.16 5.10 -16.43
C GLU A 621 -11.66 5.41 -16.66
N PHE A 622 -12.06 5.70 -17.90
CA PHE A 622 -13.46 5.92 -18.25
C PHE A 622 -14.27 4.60 -18.24
N ASP A 623 -13.70 3.49 -18.70
CA ASP A 623 -14.31 2.16 -18.58
C ASP A 623 -14.42 1.70 -17.12
N LYS A 624 -13.45 2.08 -16.27
CA LYS A 624 -13.58 1.91 -14.81
C LYS A 624 -14.77 2.70 -14.27
N ALA A 625 -14.96 3.95 -14.71
CA ALA A 625 -16.12 4.75 -14.33
C ALA A 625 -17.46 4.09 -14.76
N LYS A 626 -17.53 3.51 -15.98
CA LYS A 626 -18.70 2.73 -16.43
C LYS A 626 -18.94 1.53 -15.51
N THR A 627 -17.88 0.82 -15.12
CA THR A 627 -17.96 -0.33 -14.21
C THR A 627 -18.55 0.06 -12.86
N TYR A 628 -18.11 1.19 -12.27
CA TYR A 628 -18.66 1.69 -11.02
C TYR A 628 -20.18 1.97 -11.11
N TYR A 629 -20.63 2.55 -12.21
CA TYR A 629 -22.05 2.80 -12.45
C TYR A 629 -22.86 1.51 -12.55
N PHE A 630 -22.37 0.51 -13.28
CA PHE A 630 -23.07 -0.75 -13.49
C PHE A 630 -23.02 -1.71 -12.31
N ALA A 631 -22.00 -1.62 -11.46
CA ALA A 631 -21.90 -2.42 -10.23
C ALA A 631 -23.05 -2.14 -9.25
N ARG A 632 -23.63 -0.94 -9.29
CA ARG A 632 -24.62 -0.50 -8.30
C ARG A 632 -26.02 -0.92 -8.68
N GLY A 633 -26.74 -1.64 -7.83
CA GLY A 633 -28.11 -2.07 -8.14
C GLY A 633 -29.05 -0.93 -8.58
N LYS A 634 -29.85 -1.17 -9.64
CA LYS A 634 -30.89 -0.23 -10.11
C LYS A 634 -31.90 0.03 -8.99
N LYS A 635 -32.18 1.30 -8.70
CA LYS A 635 -33.10 1.69 -7.63
C LYS A 635 -34.55 1.69 -8.10
N THR A 636 -35.44 1.29 -7.19
CA THR A 636 -36.90 1.36 -7.35
C THR A 636 -37.47 2.44 -6.42
N SER A 637 -38.70 2.87 -6.69
CA SER A 637 -39.41 3.84 -5.85
C SER A 637 -39.55 3.43 -4.38
N SER A 638 -39.50 2.13 -4.07
CA SER A 638 -39.59 1.59 -2.70
C SER A 638 -38.31 1.77 -1.87
N ASN A 639 -37.14 1.78 -2.51
CA ASN A 639 -35.85 1.72 -1.81
C ASN A 639 -35.10 3.06 -1.85
N LYS A 640 -35.55 4.01 -2.68
CA LYS A 640 -34.94 5.33 -2.86
C LYS A 640 -34.96 6.21 -1.60
N ALA A 641 -36.00 6.11 -0.77
CA ALA A 641 -36.17 6.95 0.42
C ALA A 641 -35.23 6.57 1.60
N ARG A 642 -34.47 5.46 1.49
CA ARG A 642 -33.61 4.95 2.56
C ARG A 642 -32.21 5.58 2.60
N GLU A 643 -31.74 6.18 1.52
CA GLU A 643 -30.34 6.61 1.37
C GLU A 643 -30.11 8.10 1.69
N GLY A 644 -31.17 8.89 1.80
CA GLY A 644 -31.06 10.33 2.12
C GLY A 644 -32.24 11.13 1.56
N VAL A 645 -32.38 12.37 2.06
CA VAL A 645 -33.42 13.29 1.58
C VAL A 645 -33.02 13.81 0.19
N ASP A 646 -33.82 13.46 -0.82
CA ASP A 646 -33.65 13.91 -2.20
C ASP A 646 -32.28 13.54 -2.83
N TYR A 647 -31.75 12.39 -2.42
CA TYR A 647 -30.49 11.85 -2.92
C TYR A 647 -30.66 11.13 -4.26
N PHE A 648 -29.88 11.55 -5.26
CA PHE A 648 -29.78 10.93 -6.58
C PHE A 648 -28.31 10.76 -6.95
N ALA A 649 -27.83 9.52 -7.00
CA ALA A 649 -26.46 9.25 -7.40
C ALA A 649 -26.19 9.77 -8.82
N THR A 650 -25.20 10.66 -8.95
CA THR A 650 -24.62 11.05 -10.24
C THR A 650 -24.02 9.82 -10.92
N PRO A 651 -24.26 9.57 -12.22
CA PRO A 651 -23.55 8.52 -12.94
C PRO A 651 -22.04 8.78 -12.91
N GLU A 652 -21.27 7.78 -12.54
CA GLU A 652 -19.83 7.86 -12.34
C GLU A 652 -19.08 8.33 -13.61
N PRO A 653 -19.42 7.91 -14.85
CA PRO A 653 -18.83 8.49 -16.05
C PRO A 653 -19.09 9.99 -16.19
N LEU A 654 -20.29 10.47 -15.85
CA LEU A 654 -20.60 11.90 -15.86
C LEU A 654 -19.84 12.65 -14.76
N GLY A 655 -19.73 12.06 -13.57
CA GLY A 655 -18.93 12.61 -12.47
C GLY A 655 -17.46 12.78 -12.85
N MET A 656 -16.87 11.79 -13.52
CA MET A 656 -15.51 11.86 -14.06
C MET A 656 -15.35 13.02 -15.06
N LYS A 657 -16.27 13.15 -16.02
CA LYS A 657 -16.24 14.25 -16.99
C LYS A 657 -16.44 15.62 -16.34
N MET A 658 -17.29 15.75 -15.32
CA MET A 658 -17.43 17.01 -14.58
C MET A 658 -16.11 17.44 -13.93
N VAL A 659 -15.35 16.51 -13.37
CA VAL A 659 -14.02 16.80 -12.83
C VAL A 659 -13.05 17.18 -13.95
N GLU A 660 -13.02 16.43 -15.04
CA GLU A 660 -12.17 16.72 -16.20
C GLU A 660 -12.44 18.12 -16.77
N TRP A 661 -13.71 18.49 -16.96
CA TRP A 661 -14.10 19.79 -17.48
C TRP A 661 -13.73 20.93 -16.52
N LEU A 662 -13.71 20.73 -15.21
CA LEU A 662 -13.21 21.74 -14.27
C LEU A 662 -11.68 21.95 -14.37
N ASN A 663 -10.96 21.07 -15.08
CA ASN A 663 -9.54 21.14 -15.38
C ASN A 663 -8.65 21.32 -14.12
N PRO A 664 -8.55 20.30 -13.27
CA PRO A 664 -7.81 20.34 -12.01
C PRO A 664 -6.37 20.75 -12.18
N GLN A 665 -5.96 21.73 -11.40
CA GLN A 665 -4.55 22.09 -11.24
C GLN A 665 -4.03 21.61 -9.89
N PRO A 666 -2.76 21.17 -9.80
CA PRO A 666 -2.14 20.84 -8.53
C PRO A 666 -2.21 21.99 -7.52
N ASN A 667 -2.28 21.66 -6.22
CA ASN A 667 -2.40 22.61 -5.10
C ASN A 667 -3.72 23.42 -5.06
N GLU A 668 -4.73 23.10 -5.87
CA GLU A 668 -6.05 23.74 -5.76
C GLU A 668 -6.91 23.11 -4.66
N ASP A 669 -7.65 23.94 -3.93
CA ASP A 669 -8.76 23.50 -3.07
C ASP A 669 -10.03 23.19 -3.88
N TRP A 670 -10.55 21.99 -3.71
CA TRP A 670 -11.71 21.44 -4.42
C TRP A 670 -12.83 21.07 -3.45
N LEU A 671 -14.09 21.25 -3.86
CA LEU A 671 -15.26 20.92 -3.03
C LEU A 671 -16.31 20.13 -3.82
N GLU A 672 -16.80 19.04 -3.24
CA GLU A 672 -18.08 18.43 -3.56
C GLU A 672 -19.06 18.61 -2.37
N PRO A 673 -20.05 19.51 -2.47
CA PRO A 673 -21.13 19.59 -1.52
C PRO A 673 -22.23 18.57 -1.84
N SER A 674 -22.87 18.02 -0.81
CA SER A 674 -23.86 16.93 -0.94
C SER A 674 -23.28 15.74 -1.73
N ALA A 675 -22.07 15.34 -1.34
CA ALA A 675 -21.23 14.41 -2.10
C ALA A 675 -21.81 12.99 -2.22
N GLY A 676 -22.80 12.66 -1.38
CA GLY A 676 -23.37 11.34 -1.31
C GLY A 676 -22.31 10.29 -0.99
N HIS A 677 -22.24 9.25 -1.82
CA HIS A 677 -21.22 8.20 -1.73
C HIS A 677 -19.94 8.54 -2.55
N GLY A 678 -19.81 9.75 -3.11
CA GLY A 678 -18.65 10.17 -3.89
C GLY A 678 -18.67 9.71 -5.35
N ALA A 679 -19.78 9.92 -6.06
CA ALA A 679 -19.84 9.65 -7.51
C ALA A 679 -19.01 10.64 -8.34
N ILE A 680 -18.85 11.88 -7.85
CA ILE A 680 -18.00 12.88 -8.49
C ILE A 680 -16.64 12.90 -7.77
N GLY A 681 -16.66 12.97 -6.44
CA GLY A 681 -15.47 13.14 -5.61
C GLY A 681 -14.42 12.05 -5.70
N ARG A 682 -14.81 10.82 -6.06
CA ARG A 682 -13.85 9.73 -6.33
C ARG A 682 -12.85 10.04 -7.44
N PHE A 683 -13.21 10.96 -8.35
CA PHE A 683 -12.38 11.36 -9.48
C PHE A 683 -11.58 12.64 -9.19
N PHE A 684 -11.72 13.25 -8.02
CA PHE A 684 -10.89 14.38 -7.63
C PHE A 684 -9.42 13.94 -7.58
N PHE A 685 -8.53 14.83 -8.00
CA PHE A 685 -7.12 14.47 -8.20
C PHE A 685 -6.41 14.34 -6.85
N GLY A 686 -5.43 13.44 -6.76
CA GLY A 686 -4.65 13.27 -5.53
C GLY A 686 -3.77 14.48 -5.17
N THR A 687 -3.51 15.35 -6.16
CA THR A 687 -2.70 16.57 -6.04
C THR A 687 -3.49 17.81 -5.62
N THR A 688 -4.80 17.69 -5.42
CA THR A 688 -5.69 18.77 -4.97
C THR A 688 -6.04 18.58 -3.49
N THR A 689 -6.36 19.68 -2.81
CA THR A 689 -6.91 19.62 -1.45
C THR A 689 -8.42 19.40 -1.56
N ASN A 690 -8.84 18.16 -1.39
CA ASN A 690 -10.22 17.76 -1.64
C ASN A 690 -11.07 17.84 -0.37
N HIS A 691 -12.23 18.48 -0.47
CA HIS A 691 -13.23 18.58 0.58
C HIS A 691 -14.55 18.01 0.09
N PHE A 692 -15.19 17.21 0.94
CA PHE A 692 -16.48 16.61 0.66
C PHE A 692 -17.41 16.89 1.83
N VAL A 693 -18.64 17.31 1.55
CA VAL A 693 -19.65 17.58 2.58
C VAL A 693 -20.83 16.65 2.36
N GLU A 694 -21.13 15.80 3.35
CA GLU A 694 -22.21 14.83 3.27
C GLU A 694 -22.91 14.69 4.64
N PRO A 695 -24.20 15.03 4.78
CA PRO A 695 -24.91 14.96 6.06
C PRO A 695 -25.28 13.55 6.51
N SER A 696 -25.42 12.59 5.59
CA SER A 696 -25.76 11.21 5.97
C SER A 696 -24.51 10.47 6.43
N HIS A 697 -24.51 9.98 7.67
CA HIS A 697 -23.41 9.20 8.23
C HIS A 697 -23.09 7.95 7.40
N ASP A 698 -24.12 7.24 6.92
CA ASP A 698 -23.92 6.08 6.04
C ASP A 698 -23.28 6.48 4.69
N LEU A 699 -23.80 7.51 4.01
CA LEU A 699 -23.24 7.96 2.73
C LEU A 699 -21.82 8.52 2.89
N ALA A 700 -21.58 9.30 3.94
CA ALA A 700 -20.26 9.85 4.27
C ALA A 700 -19.22 8.74 4.51
N SER A 701 -19.64 7.59 5.05
CA SER A 701 -18.76 6.42 5.22
C SER A 701 -18.42 5.74 3.90
N GLN A 702 -19.37 5.63 2.97
CA GLN A 702 -19.12 5.12 1.62
C GLN A 702 -18.21 6.06 0.83
N LEU A 703 -18.47 7.37 0.93
CA LEU A 703 -17.64 8.43 0.36
C LEU A 703 -16.20 8.37 0.88
N ALA A 704 -15.99 8.14 2.18
CA ALA A 704 -14.64 8.01 2.74
C ALA A 704 -13.85 6.82 2.15
N VAL A 705 -14.53 5.75 1.71
CA VAL A 705 -13.91 4.63 1.01
C VAL A 705 -13.58 4.99 -0.45
N ASN A 706 -14.50 5.68 -1.11
CA ASN A 706 -14.46 5.96 -2.54
C ASN A 706 -13.58 7.15 -2.93
N ALA A 707 -13.46 8.15 -2.06
CA ALA A 707 -12.80 9.41 -2.35
C ALA A 707 -11.66 9.69 -1.37
N SER A 708 -10.58 10.25 -1.89
CA SER A 708 -9.41 10.67 -1.10
C SER A 708 -9.52 12.15 -0.76
N GLY A 709 -9.76 12.48 0.51
CA GLY A 709 -9.82 13.87 0.98
C GLY A 709 -10.50 14.03 2.33
N ASN A 710 -10.85 15.27 2.67
CA ASN A 710 -11.50 15.61 3.93
C ASN A 710 -13.02 15.44 3.81
N VAL A 711 -13.56 14.39 4.45
CA VAL A 711 -15.00 14.16 4.52
C VAL A 711 -15.56 14.85 5.76
N HIS A 712 -16.47 15.79 5.55
CA HIS A 712 -17.17 16.54 6.59
C HIS A 712 -18.59 16.00 6.72
N ASN A 713 -18.86 15.28 7.81
CA ASN A 713 -20.20 14.79 8.10
C ASN A 713 -21.07 15.92 8.69
N THR A 714 -21.64 16.73 7.81
CA THR A 714 -22.47 17.88 8.16
C THR A 714 -23.33 18.27 6.95
N SER A 715 -24.39 19.03 7.18
CA SER A 715 -25.18 19.60 6.09
C SER A 715 -24.40 20.69 5.35
N PHE A 716 -24.60 20.78 4.03
CA PHE A 716 -23.94 21.84 3.27
C PHE A 716 -24.39 23.22 3.74
N GLU A 717 -25.61 23.37 4.25
CA GLU A 717 -26.17 24.59 4.84
C GLU A 717 -25.37 25.06 6.08
N ASN A 718 -24.88 24.13 6.89
CA ASN A 718 -24.10 24.43 8.11
C ASN A 718 -22.60 24.59 7.83
N TYR A 719 -22.10 24.12 6.69
CA TYR A 719 -20.70 24.26 6.33
C TYR A 719 -20.26 25.73 6.22
N TYR A 720 -19.12 26.10 6.81
CA TYR A 720 -18.72 27.51 6.96
C TYR A 720 -18.47 28.20 5.60
N ILE A 721 -19.23 29.27 5.32
CA ILE A 721 -19.19 30.01 4.04
C ILE A 721 -17.87 30.77 3.80
N GLY A 722 -17.05 30.95 4.84
CA GLY A 722 -15.74 31.56 4.73
C GLY A 722 -14.71 30.68 4.02
N ASN A 723 -14.92 29.37 3.96
CA ASN A 723 -14.09 28.45 3.19
C ASN A 723 -14.17 28.79 1.69
N LYS A 724 -13.01 28.83 1.01
CA LYS A 724 -12.91 29.18 -0.40
C LYS A 724 -12.29 28.06 -1.22
N PHE A 725 -12.83 27.84 -2.42
CA PHE A 725 -12.47 26.74 -3.30
C PHE A 725 -12.21 27.23 -4.72
N HIS A 726 -11.16 26.71 -5.35
CA HIS A 726 -10.86 27.00 -6.74
C HIS A 726 -11.90 26.37 -7.66
N LYS A 727 -12.34 25.16 -7.32
CA LYS A 727 -13.26 24.37 -8.14
C LYS A 727 -14.31 23.71 -7.27
N ILE A 728 -15.57 23.78 -7.71
CA ILE A 728 -16.70 23.12 -7.05
C ILE A 728 -17.44 22.29 -8.10
N ALA A 729 -17.63 21.01 -7.83
CA ALA A 729 -18.45 20.11 -8.65
C ALA A 729 -19.60 19.59 -7.78
N MET A 730 -20.86 19.68 -8.23
CA MET A 730 -21.98 19.33 -7.37
C MET A 730 -23.21 18.80 -8.08
N ASN A 731 -23.91 17.91 -7.38
CA ASN A 731 -25.28 17.50 -7.65
C ASN A 731 -26.13 17.76 -6.39
N PRO A 732 -26.63 18.99 -6.19
CA PRO A 732 -27.37 19.36 -5.00
C PRO A 732 -28.73 18.65 -4.91
N PRO A 733 -29.31 18.51 -3.70
CA PRO A 733 -30.72 18.18 -3.55
C PRO A 733 -31.59 19.24 -4.24
N PHE A 734 -32.60 18.82 -5.00
CA PHE A 734 -33.41 19.73 -5.82
C PHE A 734 -34.45 20.47 -4.99
N GLY A 735 -35.08 19.77 -4.04
CA GLY A 735 -36.20 20.27 -3.26
C GLY A 735 -37.40 20.67 -4.12
N ALA A 736 -38.40 21.28 -3.49
CA ALA A 736 -39.62 21.69 -4.19
C ALA A 736 -39.31 22.74 -5.29
N SER A 737 -39.61 22.38 -6.55
CA SER A 737 -39.41 23.24 -7.73
C SER A 737 -38.00 23.83 -7.86
N GLY A 738 -36.96 23.06 -7.51
CA GLY A 738 -35.55 23.46 -7.64
C GLY A 738 -35.07 24.52 -6.63
N LYS A 739 -35.87 24.81 -5.59
CA LYS A 739 -35.53 25.85 -4.60
C LYS A 739 -34.22 25.52 -3.87
N THR A 740 -34.10 24.29 -3.36
CA THR A 740 -32.93 23.86 -2.58
C THR A 740 -31.68 23.82 -3.46
N ALA A 741 -31.80 23.34 -4.70
CA ALA A 741 -30.68 23.36 -5.64
C ALA A 741 -30.16 24.78 -5.88
N MET A 742 -31.04 25.76 -6.04
CA MET A 742 -30.62 27.16 -6.19
C MET A 742 -29.95 27.68 -4.92
N GLU A 743 -30.50 27.46 -3.73
CA GLU A 743 -29.90 27.90 -2.46
C GLU A 743 -28.48 27.35 -2.27
N HIS A 744 -28.27 26.09 -2.66
CA HIS A 744 -26.96 25.44 -2.68
C HIS A 744 -26.02 26.08 -3.72
N VAL A 745 -26.49 26.33 -4.95
CA VAL A 745 -25.71 27.03 -5.98
C VAL A 745 -25.30 28.43 -5.52
N GLU A 746 -26.21 29.22 -4.93
CA GLU A 746 -25.90 30.55 -4.40
C GLU A 746 -24.82 30.51 -3.33
N LYS A 747 -24.90 29.53 -2.42
CA LYS A 747 -23.89 29.33 -1.39
C LYS A 747 -22.55 28.91 -1.98
N ALA A 748 -22.55 27.96 -2.92
CA ALA A 748 -21.35 27.50 -3.60
C ALA A 748 -20.64 28.64 -4.35
N CYS A 749 -21.38 29.48 -5.08
CA CYS A 749 -20.83 30.69 -5.71
C CYS A 749 -20.12 31.60 -4.69
N LYS A 750 -20.71 31.80 -3.50
CA LYS A 750 -20.09 32.60 -2.42
C LYS A 750 -18.81 31.97 -1.86
N MET A 751 -18.61 30.67 -2.07
CA MET A 751 -17.43 29.91 -1.65
C MET A 751 -16.39 29.76 -2.76
N LEU A 752 -16.62 30.30 -3.96
CA LEU A 752 -15.60 30.33 -5.01
C LEU A 752 -14.42 31.22 -4.61
N HIS A 753 -13.22 30.78 -4.96
CA HIS A 753 -11.99 31.54 -4.79
C HIS A 753 -12.05 32.78 -5.68
N TRP A 754 -11.64 33.92 -5.13
CA TRP A 754 -11.75 35.23 -5.76
C TRP A 754 -10.86 35.40 -7.01
N SER A 755 -9.90 34.49 -7.22
CA SER A 755 -9.00 34.49 -8.37
C SER A 755 -9.49 33.60 -9.53
N GLY A 756 -10.77 33.67 -9.89
CA GLY A 756 -11.28 32.91 -11.03
C GLY A 756 -11.89 31.54 -10.71
N GLY A 757 -12.42 31.34 -9.49
CA GLY A 757 -13.01 30.05 -9.11
C GLY A 757 -14.17 29.64 -10.02
N GLU A 758 -14.33 28.33 -10.23
CA GLU A 758 -15.36 27.76 -11.12
C GLU A 758 -16.26 26.76 -10.40
N LEU A 759 -17.54 26.78 -10.76
CA LEU A 759 -18.57 25.85 -10.30
C LEU A 759 -19.16 25.10 -11.50
N LEU A 760 -19.24 23.77 -11.41
CA LEU A 760 -20.14 22.94 -12.21
C LEU A 760 -21.25 22.37 -11.32
N ALA A 761 -22.50 22.68 -11.65
CA ALA A 761 -23.66 22.19 -10.90
C ALA A 761 -24.67 21.49 -11.81
N ILE A 762 -25.16 20.32 -11.38
CA ILE A 762 -26.33 19.66 -11.98
C ILE A 762 -27.58 20.30 -11.37
N ILE A 763 -28.47 20.82 -12.21
CA ILE A 763 -29.70 21.48 -11.77
C ILE A 763 -30.92 20.97 -12.55
N PRO A 764 -32.14 21.02 -11.98
CA PRO A 764 -33.33 20.65 -12.70
C PRO A 764 -33.57 21.60 -13.88
N ASN A 765 -33.93 21.04 -15.04
CA ASN A 765 -34.30 21.79 -16.21
C ASN A 765 -35.80 22.13 -16.16
N GLY A 766 -36.14 23.41 -16.00
CA GLY A 766 -37.54 23.85 -16.06
C GLY A 766 -37.74 25.34 -15.75
N PRO A 767 -38.94 25.90 -16.05
CA PRO A 767 -39.18 27.34 -15.99
C PRO A 767 -39.00 27.95 -14.59
N SER A 768 -39.26 27.17 -13.53
CA SER A 768 -39.07 27.63 -12.16
C SER A 768 -37.59 27.80 -11.79
N MET A 769 -36.71 26.93 -12.30
CA MET A 769 -35.28 27.03 -12.06
C MET A 769 -34.66 28.16 -12.90
N GLU A 770 -35.11 28.33 -14.15
CA GLU A 770 -34.71 29.44 -15.02
C GLU A 770 -34.97 30.79 -14.34
N LYS A 771 -36.20 31.01 -13.87
CA LYS A 771 -36.59 32.24 -13.15
C LYS A 771 -35.71 32.52 -11.93
N ARG A 772 -35.24 31.48 -11.22
CA ARG A 772 -34.37 31.63 -10.06
C ARG A 772 -32.95 32.02 -10.45
N LEU A 773 -32.42 31.45 -11.53
CA LEU A 773 -31.12 31.81 -12.06
C LEU A 773 -31.09 33.24 -12.60
N ASP A 774 -32.12 33.64 -13.37
CA ASP A 774 -32.27 35.01 -13.85
C ASP A 774 -32.23 35.99 -12.68
N GLN A 775 -33.02 35.73 -11.64
CA GLN A 775 -33.03 36.54 -10.41
C GLN A 775 -31.66 36.60 -9.71
N PHE A 776 -30.91 35.50 -9.70
CA PHE A 776 -29.59 35.45 -9.10
C PHE A 776 -28.58 36.31 -9.87
N PHE A 777 -28.55 36.22 -11.20
CA PHE A 777 -27.61 36.97 -12.04
C PHE A 777 -28.01 38.45 -12.20
N ASP A 778 -29.30 38.78 -12.14
CA ASP A 778 -29.80 40.15 -12.18
C ASP A 778 -29.51 40.94 -10.89
N ASP A 779 -29.30 40.25 -9.75
CA ASP A 779 -28.97 40.91 -8.48
C ASP A 779 -27.60 41.61 -8.58
N PRO A 780 -27.53 42.95 -8.35
CA PRO A 780 -26.28 43.69 -8.37
C PRO A 780 -25.18 43.15 -7.44
N LYS A 781 -25.54 42.42 -6.37
CA LYS A 781 -24.59 41.79 -5.44
C LYS A 781 -23.84 40.60 -6.06
N ASN A 782 -24.39 40.01 -7.10
CA ASN A 782 -23.86 38.80 -7.75
C ASN A 782 -23.16 39.09 -9.08
N LYS A 783 -22.97 40.36 -9.45
CA LYS A 783 -22.33 40.81 -10.71
C LYS A 783 -20.94 40.22 -11.00
N ARG A 784 -20.25 39.71 -9.97
CA ARG A 784 -18.97 39.03 -10.14
C ARG A 784 -19.08 37.62 -10.73
N TYR A 785 -20.28 37.02 -10.71
CA TYR A 785 -20.51 35.68 -11.22
C TYR A 785 -21.07 35.74 -12.63
N GLN A 786 -20.54 34.90 -13.51
CA GLN A 786 -21.04 34.77 -14.87
C GLN A 786 -21.30 33.31 -15.23
N LEU A 787 -22.44 33.05 -15.86
CA LEU A 787 -22.72 31.79 -16.52
C LEU A 787 -21.83 31.68 -17.78
N THR A 788 -20.95 30.70 -17.82
CA THR A 788 -19.97 30.48 -18.90
C THR A 788 -20.21 29.18 -19.66
N GLY A 789 -21.19 28.37 -19.26
CA GLY A 789 -21.63 27.28 -20.13
C GLY A 789 -22.80 26.48 -19.59
N GLU A 790 -23.40 25.70 -20.49
CA GLU A 790 -24.52 24.82 -20.23
C GLU A 790 -24.43 23.51 -21.02
N ILE A 791 -24.78 22.39 -20.39
CA ILE A 791 -24.96 21.10 -21.07
C ILE A 791 -26.36 20.58 -20.73
N MET A 792 -27.23 20.45 -21.75
CA MET A 792 -28.53 19.80 -21.55
C MET A 792 -28.33 18.30 -21.42
N LEU A 793 -28.82 17.69 -20.34
CA LEU A 793 -28.68 16.26 -20.09
C LEU A 793 -29.92 15.49 -20.59
N PRO A 794 -29.73 14.26 -21.12
CA PRO A 794 -30.84 13.40 -21.49
C PRO A 794 -31.60 12.87 -20.26
N SER A 795 -32.86 12.46 -20.47
CA SER A 795 -33.69 11.92 -19.38
C SER A 795 -33.19 10.57 -18.84
N CYS A 796 -32.34 9.86 -19.58
CA CYS A 796 -31.80 8.55 -19.21
C CYS A 796 -30.73 8.62 -18.09
N VAL A 797 -30.08 9.77 -17.89
CA VAL A 797 -28.91 9.94 -16.99
C VAL A 797 -29.19 9.42 -15.57
N PHE A 798 -30.35 9.76 -15.00
CA PHE A 798 -30.68 9.42 -13.62
C PHE A 798 -31.68 8.26 -13.47
N GLU A 799 -31.93 7.50 -14.54
CA GLU A 799 -32.90 6.40 -14.50
C GLU A 799 -32.55 5.33 -13.48
N ARG A 800 -31.26 5.02 -13.34
CA ARG A 800 -30.76 4.02 -12.39
C ARG A 800 -30.88 4.49 -10.94
N ALA A 801 -30.88 5.80 -10.71
CA ALA A 801 -31.20 6.45 -9.44
C ALA A 801 -32.71 6.58 -9.19
N GLY A 802 -33.55 6.10 -10.10
CA GLY A 802 -35.00 6.06 -9.95
C GLY A 802 -35.72 7.36 -10.31
N THR A 803 -35.19 8.17 -11.23
CA THR A 803 -35.86 9.37 -11.76
C THR A 803 -35.59 9.59 -13.24
N LYS A 804 -36.50 10.28 -13.92
CA LYS A 804 -36.36 10.77 -15.32
C LYS A 804 -36.50 12.29 -15.39
N VAL A 805 -36.22 12.99 -14.28
CA VAL A 805 -36.24 14.46 -14.25
C VAL A 805 -35.19 14.97 -15.23
N TRP A 806 -35.62 15.85 -16.13
CA TRP A 806 -34.72 16.53 -17.05
C TRP A 806 -33.80 17.47 -16.26
N CYS A 807 -32.50 17.38 -16.52
CA CYS A 807 -31.48 18.16 -15.85
C CYS A 807 -30.61 18.89 -16.87
N ARG A 808 -29.86 19.87 -16.41
CA ARG A 808 -28.73 20.45 -17.15
C ARG A 808 -27.56 20.69 -16.22
N ILE A 809 -26.35 20.69 -16.79
CA ILE A 809 -25.14 21.16 -16.11
C ILE A 809 -24.98 22.63 -16.42
N ILE A 810 -24.68 23.44 -15.42
CA ILE A 810 -24.30 24.85 -15.59
C ILE A 810 -22.86 25.07 -15.12
N ARG A 811 -22.12 25.91 -15.84
CA ARG A 811 -20.80 26.40 -15.44
C ARG A 811 -20.88 27.86 -15.02
N ILE A 812 -20.46 28.17 -13.79
CA ILE A 812 -20.39 29.54 -13.27
C ILE A 812 -18.94 29.84 -12.91
N GLN A 813 -18.46 31.04 -13.27
CA GLN A 813 -17.13 31.53 -12.93
C GLN A 813 -17.20 32.83 -12.11
N ASP A 814 -16.34 32.96 -11.09
CA ASP A 814 -16.12 34.23 -10.38
C ASP A 814 -15.07 35.08 -11.13
N GLY A 815 -15.44 36.27 -11.58
CA GLY A 815 -14.61 37.18 -12.37
C GLY A 815 -13.95 38.32 -11.58
N TYR A 816 -13.92 38.27 -10.24
CA TYR A 816 -13.61 39.40 -9.36
C TYR A 816 -12.35 40.23 -9.72
N HIS A 817 -11.33 39.67 -10.39
CA HIS A 817 -10.09 40.40 -10.67
C HIS A 817 -9.67 40.64 -12.13
N MET A 818 -10.36 40.16 -13.18
CA MET A 818 -9.84 40.38 -14.56
C MET A 818 -10.86 40.57 -15.68
N GLY A 819 -12.17 40.39 -15.49
CA GLY A 819 -13.09 40.38 -16.66
C GLY A 819 -12.75 39.30 -17.71
N ASN A 820 -11.85 38.38 -17.37
CA ASN A 820 -11.42 37.24 -18.18
C ASN A 820 -12.35 36.05 -17.90
N TYR A 821 -13.60 36.18 -18.34
CA TYR A 821 -14.54 35.07 -18.31
C TYR A 821 -14.29 34.14 -19.47
N LYS A 822 -14.48 32.84 -19.25
CA LYS A 822 -14.58 31.89 -20.36
C LYS A 822 -15.75 32.26 -21.26
N THR A 823 -15.58 32.04 -22.57
CA THR A 823 -16.65 32.21 -23.55
C THR A 823 -17.81 31.30 -23.19
N PHE A 824 -19.04 31.79 -23.33
CA PHE A 824 -20.23 30.97 -23.11
C PHE A 824 -20.30 29.84 -24.14
N HIS A 825 -20.35 28.60 -23.65
CA HIS A 825 -20.52 27.41 -24.48
C HIS A 825 -21.76 26.63 -24.08
N ARG A 826 -22.61 26.28 -25.06
CA ARG A 826 -23.80 25.46 -24.84
C ARG A 826 -23.75 24.19 -25.68
N MET A 827 -24.05 23.07 -25.04
CA MET A 827 -24.18 21.75 -25.66
C MET A 827 -25.56 21.17 -25.34
N ASP A 828 -26.11 20.44 -26.30
CA ASP A 828 -27.40 19.76 -26.13
C ASP A 828 -27.24 18.27 -26.34
N LEU A 829 -27.34 17.49 -25.26
CA LEU A 829 -27.32 16.02 -25.27
C LEU A 829 -28.70 15.45 -24.95
N SER A 830 -29.75 16.28 -24.93
CA SER A 830 -31.10 15.87 -24.53
C SER A 830 -31.77 14.89 -25.50
N TYR A 831 -31.23 14.76 -26.71
CA TYR A 831 -31.72 13.88 -27.76
C TYR A 831 -31.36 12.40 -27.53
N ILE A 832 -30.41 12.09 -26.64
CA ILE A 832 -29.94 10.74 -26.39
C ILE A 832 -30.94 9.99 -25.51
N GLU A 833 -31.29 8.75 -25.88
CA GLU A 833 -32.28 7.94 -25.15
C GLU A 833 -31.66 6.81 -24.33
N ASP A 834 -30.48 6.30 -24.72
CA ASP A 834 -29.78 5.22 -24.04
C ASP A 834 -28.59 5.71 -23.20
N ILE A 835 -28.36 5.08 -22.04
CA ILE A 835 -27.28 5.48 -21.15
C ILE A 835 -25.89 5.14 -21.70
N ASN A 836 -25.74 4.03 -22.45
CA ASN A 836 -24.44 3.67 -23.02
C ASN A 836 -24.09 4.59 -24.19
N GLU A 837 -25.08 4.96 -25.00
CA GLU A 837 -24.91 5.99 -26.03
C GLU A 837 -24.48 7.32 -25.40
N PHE A 838 -25.13 7.73 -24.30
CA PHE A 838 -24.71 8.92 -23.55
C PHE A 838 -23.26 8.82 -23.05
N PHE A 839 -22.85 7.66 -22.52
CA PHE A 839 -21.47 7.47 -22.08
C PHE A 839 -20.46 7.52 -23.22
N ASN A 840 -20.78 6.94 -24.38
CA ASN A 840 -19.90 7.00 -25.54
C ASN A 840 -19.76 8.44 -26.06
N GLU A 841 -20.85 9.22 -26.08
CA GLU A 841 -20.82 10.62 -26.52
C GLU A 841 -20.01 11.53 -25.59
N ILE A 842 -20.04 11.30 -24.27
CA ILE A 842 -19.30 12.16 -23.32
C ILE A 842 -17.84 11.76 -23.14
N GLU A 843 -17.42 10.57 -23.57
CA GLU A 843 -16.07 10.01 -23.33
C GLU A 843 -14.98 10.98 -23.79
N ASP A 844 -15.03 11.38 -25.06
CA ASP A 844 -14.07 12.31 -25.68
C ASP A 844 -14.55 13.78 -25.69
N LEU A 845 -15.68 14.08 -25.03
CA LEU A 845 -16.28 15.42 -25.04
C LEU A 845 -15.43 16.41 -24.21
N GLN A 846 -15.04 17.52 -24.85
CA GLN A 846 -14.36 18.65 -24.21
C GLN A 846 -15.34 19.81 -23.98
N PHE A 847 -15.31 20.44 -22.80
CA PHE A 847 -16.26 21.50 -22.40
C PHE A 847 -15.62 22.67 -21.64
#